data_AF-L1LE37-F1
#
_entry.id   AF-L1LE37-F1
#
_cell.length_a   1.000
_cell.length_b   1.000
_cell.length_c   1.000
_cell.angle_alpha   90.00
_cell.angle_beta   90.00
_cell.angle_gamma   90.00
#
_symmetry.space_group_name_H-M   'P 1'
#
loop_
_entity.id
_entity.type
_entity.pdbx_description
1 polymer ?
#
loop_
_entity_poly.entity_id
_entity_poly.type
_entity_poly.pdbx_seq_one_letter_code
_entity_poly.pdbx_strand_id
1 'polypeptide(L)'
;MDSVEVDDWIDELISTDVSVDCTTEDCIDSCSSSCSVDSLSDCELVVREDEWDIDNGSNKRCKCRGNKRHVSVKTGTVKGTNFGYSTHAIDPQHIRTTQISGVLWQNAELERIGFSNLFETAYSVTVFYNKIYDDDPYSINKPLLIRAKDDGQQIHWFENIGSHANKRWRRLRQDELKEFPDENNYSGKKEFETKLKALSCRLFVAHRIHIDFDQNKGYEIDCEICSEKLEIKVQQDSVKDSEGYKKYNYSGEFSENSILVYRRRQLTFQKRLRYKTGYYLPIPVDKDNFNIVSAYYWKEDDQKKNPLLIEFFSDNGYSYWIENISSPDKNGNYKHDKWRALPWTERIPDELKGRLDLLNCIYNKVVQIKIGSSGDCHPKRHILHRNRISYGYSEDYGTDPVLFSHKYWNSEGTRKSLNISEIYVGSDKQNFRSVGPPFRDVKMLIAYVSPCDKDKPFLMCLEYENKNYKWYQKKNKQGYWEEYEGFPDKRTPGDVKHQLGGILDKVRQGLGIGGCDQQTGAEGIQLDVNEVVPAGKSFHRYQYDSSSRKTPIFVTKAEKDPLLGFFKNTHKVYSKGGTFVLSKDLQNGGTIIAGSSGKISSVKEVEVYFWDANPKIPILLGITKKTQKEYTTYYGTLIQRWGPSQVSGMDKQQALDHQNCQKNNAIPIELTDPTDLERFKAKDNPSSCLKYKSVKSQKSLPSLPSEAVDYKVESYEILDVHKHTGTTRISRVTYNENPTNIVTTDAFVSQLRIYKWNNSLIPLLVEFKKSSGSEWHENLATPLLIYYTTDGHNKWFKDSVGSGGWTKAELDNKPEDYYKILDELNNIDKTRNPCKPPETGTSAALAGVGTAAVGGALGSWAIFGASSAPIAGAGGITGFAYWLYKRSKGDPWVRQI
;
A
#
# COMPACT_ATOMS: atom_id res chain seq x y z
N MET A 1 15.57 -49.65 -11.11
CA MET A 1 15.00 -48.67 -10.15
C MET A 1 14.42 -47.61 -11.04
N ASP A 2 13.18 -47.88 -11.43
CA ASP A 2 12.57 -47.27 -12.60
C ASP A 2 11.89 -45.99 -12.15
N SER A 3 12.34 -44.87 -12.72
CA SER A 3 11.73 -43.56 -12.56
C SER A 3 10.37 -43.58 -13.26
N VAL A 4 9.30 -43.53 -12.47
CA VAL A 4 7.95 -43.32 -12.96
C VAL A 4 7.88 -41.90 -13.52
N GLU A 5 7.62 -41.77 -14.82
CA GLU A 5 7.21 -40.52 -15.46
C GLU A 5 5.97 -40.01 -14.73
N VAL A 6 6.09 -38.83 -14.11
CA VAL A 6 4.99 -38.12 -13.48
C VAL A 6 4.39 -37.19 -14.54
N ASP A 7 3.06 -37.22 -14.69
CA ASP A 7 2.31 -36.58 -15.79
C ASP A 7 2.61 -35.08 -16.05
N ASP A 8 2.54 -34.70 -17.33
CA ASP A 8 2.77 -33.36 -17.94
C ASP A 8 2.15 -32.16 -17.20
N TRP A 9 1.11 -32.36 -16.39
CA TRP A 9 0.47 -31.28 -15.63
C TRP A 9 1.35 -30.77 -14.47
N ILE A 10 2.13 -31.66 -13.84
CA ILE A 10 3.10 -31.30 -12.81
C ILE A 10 4.30 -30.56 -13.45
N ASP A 11 4.79 -31.00 -14.60
CA ASP A 11 5.83 -30.28 -15.35
C ASP A 11 5.38 -28.90 -15.86
N GLU A 12 4.10 -28.75 -16.22
CA GLU A 12 3.49 -27.46 -16.55
C GLU A 12 3.33 -26.49 -15.36
N LEU A 13 3.33 -27.01 -14.13
CA LEU A 13 3.43 -26.25 -12.88
C LEU A 13 4.89 -25.94 -12.50
N ILE A 14 5.84 -26.76 -12.92
CA ILE A 14 7.26 -26.76 -12.50
C ILE A 14 8.16 -25.80 -13.32
N SER A 15 7.68 -25.16 -14.39
CA SER A 15 8.49 -24.20 -15.18
C SER A 15 8.75 -22.84 -14.48
N THR A 16 9.19 -22.85 -13.23
CA THR A 16 9.80 -21.71 -12.55
C THR A 16 11.09 -22.16 -11.86
N ASP A 17 12.20 -21.55 -12.29
CA ASP A 17 13.53 -21.53 -11.67
C ASP A 17 14.41 -22.81 -11.70
N VAL A 18 15.06 -23.02 -12.85
CA VAL A 18 16.50 -23.36 -12.91
C VAL A 18 17.09 -22.60 -14.11
N SER A 19 18.07 -21.72 -13.89
CA SER A 19 18.95 -21.19 -14.94
C SER A 19 20.25 -21.98 -14.93
N VAL A 20 20.49 -22.76 -15.97
CA VAL A 20 21.84 -23.13 -16.38
C VAL A 20 22.21 -22.11 -17.46
N ASP A 21 23.20 -21.26 -17.17
CA ASP A 21 23.75 -20.33 -18.14
C ASP A 21 24.49 -21.12 -19.22
N CYS A 22 23.88 -21.20 -20.41
CA CYS A 22 24.60 -21.54 -21.64
C CYS A 22 24.80 -20.26 -22.45
N THR A 23 26.05 -19.83 -22.52
CA THR A 23 26.52 -18.77 -23.44
C THR A 23 26.55 -19.33 -24.86
N THR A 24 25.79 -18.72 -25.78
CA THR A 24 25.94 -18.96 -27.23
C THR A 24 26.34 -17.66 -27.92
N GLU A 25 27.62 -17.59 -28.27
CA GLU A 25 28.10 -16.90 -29.47
C GLU A 25 27.78 -17.78 -30.71
N ASP A 26 27.72 -17.12 -31.87
CA ASP A 26 27.69 -17.65 -33.23
C ASP A 26 26.37 -18.21 -33.78
N CYS A 27 25.68 -17.37 -34.55
CA CYS A 27 25.24 -17.66 -35.93
C CYS A 27 24.58 -16.42 -36.55
N ILE A 28 25.32 -15.67 -37.36
CA ILE A 28 24.79 -14.78 -38.39
C ILE A 28 25.03 -15.50 -39.71
N ASP A 29 23.97 -15.89 -40.42
CA ASP A 29 24.06 -15.92 -41.87
C ASP A 29 22.73 -15.71 -42.60
N SER A 30 22.85 -14.80 -43.56
CA SER A 30 22.06 -14.47 -44.76
C SER A 30 20.74 -15.20 -45.08
N CYS A 31 19.69 -14.39 -45.29
CA CYS A 31 18.76 -14.54 -46.42
C CYS A 31 18.00 -13.23 -46.69
N SER A 32 18.46 -12.45 -47.65
CA SER A 32 17.68 -11.38 -48.29
C SER A 32 17.11 -11.92 -49.61
N SER A 33 15.81 -12.15 -49.67
CA SER A 33 15.10 -12.22 -50.95
C SER A 33 13.77 -11.48 -50.82
N SER A 34 13.60 -10.56 -51.76
CA SER A 34 12.46 -9.68 -51.95
C SER A 34 11.25 -10.46 -52.45
N CYS A 35 10.12 -10.39 -51.75
CA CYS A 35 8.81 -10.69 -52.31
C CYS A 35 7.94 -9.42 -52.24
N SER A 36 7.43 -9.01 -53.41
CA SER A 36 6.43 -7.97 -53.55
C SER A 36 5.12 -8.39 -52.89
N VAL A 37 4.55 -7.50 -52.09
CA VAL A 37 3.21 -7.66 -51.53
C VAL A 37 2.20 -7.14 -52.55
N ASP A 38 1.59 -8.04 -53.31
CA ASP A 38 0.26 -7.78 -53.86
C ASP A 38 -0.76 -8.14 -52.78
N SER A 39 -1.64 -7.19 -52.47
CA SER A 39 -2.68 -7.30 -51.46
C SER A 39 -3.66 -8.44 -51.77
N LEU A 40 -3.57 -9.53 -51.02
CA LEU A 40 -4.58 -10.60 -51.00
C LEU A 40 -5.64 -10.27 -49.94
N SER A 41 -6.90 -10.59 -50.24
CA SER A 41 -8.04 -10.34 -49.38
C SER A 41 -8.10 -11.34 -48.23
N ASP A 42 -7.84 -10.88 -47.01
CA ASP A 42 -7.89 -11.71 -45.80
C ASP A 42 -9.32 -11.86 -45.26
N CYS A 43 -9.66 -13.07 -44.79
CA CYS A 43 -10.89 -13.35 -44.04
C CYS A 43 -10.55 -13.64 -42.57
N GLU A 44 -11.08 -12.82 -41.66
CA GLU A 44 -10.90 -12.96 -40.22
C GLU A 44 -12.18 -13.58 -39.62
N LEU A 45 -12.09 -14.73 -38.96
CA LEU A 45 -13.23 -15.34 -38.28
C LEU A 45 -13.42 -14.64 -36.93
N VAL A 46 -14.55 -13.97 -36.73
CA VAL A 46 -14.84 -13.20 -35.50
C VAL A 46 -16.09 -13.73 -34.83
N VAL A 47 -15.94 -14.29 -33.63
CA VAL A 47 -17.08 -14.64 -32.77
C VAL A 47 -17.37 -13.45 -31.84
N ARG A 48 -18.36 -12.60 -32.17
CA ARG A 48 -18.82 -11.49 -31.28
C ARG A 48 -20.27 -11.04 -31.42
N GLU A 49 -20.73 -10.47 -30.29
CA GLU A 49 -21.87 -9.55 -30.10
C GLU A 49 -21.79 -8.30 -31.00
N ASP A 50 -22.97 -7.96 -31.53
CA ASP A 50 -23.41 -6.68 -32.08
C ASP A 50 -22.57 -5.98 -33.15
N GLU A 51 -22.84 -6.41 -34.39
CA GLU A 51 -22.94 -5.54 -35.55
C GLU A 51 -24.04 -6.15 -36.43
N TRP A 52 -25.10 -5.36 -36.66
CA TRP A 52 -26.31 -5.74 -37.38
C TRP A 52 -26.03 -5.75 -38.88
N ASP A 53 -26.04 -6.92 -39.50
CA ASP A 53 -25.97 -7.08 -40.96
C ASP A 53 -27.31 -7.67 -41.41
N ILE A 54 -28.19 -6.78 -41.91
CA ILE A 54 -29.52 -7.08 -42.42
C ILE A 54 -29.34 -7.64 -43.83
N ASP A 55 -29.24 -8.97 -44.01
CA ASP A 55 -29.78 -9.62 -45.24
C ASP A 55 -29.70 -11.15 -45.34
N ASN A 56 -29.52 -11.91 -44.26
CA ASN A 56 -29.76 -13.36 -44.33
C ASN A 56 -30.28 -13.90 -43.00
N GLY A 57 -31.57 -14.24 -42.96
CA GLY A 57 -32.35 -14.71 -41.81
C GLY A 57 -31.92 -16.05 -41.18
N SER A 58 -30.62 -16.37 -41.18
CA SER A 58 -30.05 -17.49 -40.45
C SER A 58 -29.40 -16.99 -39.17
N ASN A 59 -29.96 -17.33 -38.00
CA ASN A 59 -29.34 -17.14 -36.69
C ASN A 59 -28.04 -17.95 -36.61
N LYS A 60 -26.92 -17.37 -37.06
CA LYS A 60 -25.60 -18.01 -37.05
C LYS A 60 -24.86 -17.64 -35.77
N ARG A 61 -24.40 -18.66 -35.02
CA ARG A 61 -23.63 -18.51 -33.77
C ARG A 61 -22.19 -18.00 -33.94
N CYS A 62 -21.67 -18.03 -35.17
CA CYS A 62 -20.32 -17.57 -35.52
C CYS A 62 -20.37 -16.64 -36.74
N LYS A 63 -19.52 -15.60 -36.79
CA LYS A 63 -19.46 -14.63 -37.89
C LYS A 63 -18.10 -14.66 -38.59
N CYS A 64 -18.09 -14.44 -39.91
CA CYS A 64 -16.88 -14.20 -40.70
C CYS A 64 -16.79 -12.72 -41.05
N ARG A 65 -15.61 -12.12 -40.87
CA ARG A 65 -15.22 -10.81 -41.42
C ARG A 65 -14.33 -11.02 -42.66
N GLY A 66 -14.35 -10.07 -43.58
CA GLY A 66 -13.59 -10.14 -44.84
C GLY A 66 -14.44 -10.53 -46.06
N ASN A 67 -13.78 -10.99 -47.13
CA ASN A 67 -14.43 -11.35 -48.40
C ASN A 67 -15.28 -12.64 -48.25
N LYS A 68 -16.53 -12.48 -47.83
CA LYS A 68 -17.48 -13.58 -47.58
C LYS A 68 -17.84 -14.41 -48.83
N ARG A 69 -17.46 -14.00 -50.04
CA ARG A 69 -17.87 -14.64 -51.31
C ARG A 69 -17.43 -16.09 -51.43
N HIS A 70 -16.36 -16.48 -50.75
CA HIS A 70 -15.77 -17.82 -50.86
C HIS A 70 -15.83 -18.62 -49.55
N VAL A 71 -16.53 -18.13 -48.53
CA VAL A 71 -16.62 -18.80 -47.22
C VAL A 71 -18.01 -19.37 -47.01
N SER A 72 -18.09 -20.69 -46.89
CA SER A 72 -19.30 -21.42 -46.51
C SER A 72 -19.34 -21.62 -45.00
N VAL A 73 -20.54 -21.51 -44.42
CA VAL A 73 -20.78 -21.79 -42.99
C VAL A 73 -21.77 -22.92 -42.87
N LYS A 74 -21.35 -24.03 -42.23
CA LYS A 74 -22.18 -25.20 -41.96
C LYS A 74 -22.30 -25.39 -40.46
N THR A 75 -23.53 -25.40 -39.95
CA THR A 75 -23.81 -25.78 -38.56
C THR A 75 -24.47 -27.14 -38.51
N GLY A 76 -24.31 -27.85 -37.40
CA GLY A 76 -24.96 -29.13 -37.19
C GLY A 76 -24.88 -29.62 -35.75
N THR A 77 -25.44 -30.80 -35.51
CA THR A 77 -25.34 -31.52 -34.24
C THR A 77 -24.47 -32.75 -34.46
N VAL A 78 -23.60 -33.05 -33.50
CA VAL A 78 -22.87 -34.32 -33.43
C VAL A 78 -23.91 -35.40 -33.15
N LYS A 79 -24.17 -36.26 -34.13
CA LYS A 79 -25.33 -37.16 -34.18
C LYS A 79 -25.45 -38.00 -32.91
N GLY A 80 -26.63 -37.98 -32.28
CA GLY A 80 -26.92 -38.75 -31.06
C GLY A 80 -26.41 -38.12 -29.77
N THR A 81 -25.90 -36.89 -29.81
CA THR A 81 -25.33 -36.21 -28.66
C THR A 81 -25.92 -34.80 -28.47
N ASN A 82 -25.56 -34.17 -27.36
CA ASN A 82 -25.93 -32.79 -27.04
C ASN A 82 -24.91 -31.76 -27.55
N PHE A 83 -23.98 -32.16 -28.42
CA PHE A 83 -22.93 -31.27 -28.94
C PHE A 83 -23.29 -30.71 -30.31
N GLY A 84 -23.10 -29.40 -30.45
CA GLY A 84 -23.19 -28.68 -31.71
C GLY A 84 -21.83 -28.44 -32.34
N TYR A 85 -21.80 -28.16 -33.64
CA TYR A 85 -20.62 -27.65 -34.33
C TYR A 85 -20.96 -26.52 -35.30
N SER A 86 -19.98 -25.66 -35.55
CA SER A 86 -20.00 -24.63 -36.61
C SER A 86 -18.71 -24.70 -37.41
N THR A 87 -18.81 -25.08 -38.68
CA THR A 87 -17.70 -25.18 -39.63
C THR A 87 -17.73 -24.00 -40.59
N HIS A 88 -16.60 -23.30 -40.68
CA HIS A 88 -16.32 -22.27 -41.67
C HIS A 88 -15.30 -22.87 -42.65
N ALA A 89 -15.66 -22.97 -43.92
CA ALA A 89 -14.80 -23.58 -44.94
C ALA A 89 -14.76 -22.73 -46.19
N ILE A 90 -13.55 -22.52 -46.71
CA ILE A 90 -13.31 -21.86 -47.98
C ILE A 90 -13.70 -22.82 -49.11
N ASP A 91 -14.32 -22.28 -50.16
CA ASP A 91 -14.64 -23.03 -51.37
C ASP A 91 -13.37 -23.73 -51.91
N PRO A 92 -13.41 -25.05 -52.17
CA PRO A 92 -12.27 -25.79 -52.71
C PRO A 92 -11.59 -25.15 -53.94
N GLN A 93 -12.34 -24.41 -54.77
CA GLN A 93 -11.80 -23.71 -55.94
C GLN A 93 -10.92 -22.50 -55.57
N HIS A 94 -11.04 -21.98 -54.35
CA HIS A 94 -10.41 -20.74 -53.89
C HIS A 94 -9.41 -20.95 -52.74
N ILE A 95 -9.11 -22.20 -52.34
CA ILE A 95 -8.14 -22.51 -51.26
C ILE A 95 -6.76 -21.90 -51.53
N ARG A 96 -6.36 -21.75 -52.80
CA ARG A 96 -5.05 -21.17 -53.18
C ARG A 96 -5.02 -19.64 -53.12
N THR A 97 -6.16 -18.97 -53.11
CA THR A 97 -6.26 -17.51 -53.22
C THR A 97 -6.92 -16.88 -51.99
N THR A 98 -7.47 -17.68 -51.08
CA THR A 98 -8.12 -17.22 -49.86
C THR A 98 -7.78 -18.18 -48.73
N GLN A 99 -7.48 -17.63 -47.55
CA GLN A 99 -7.18 -18.38 -46.32
C GLN A 99 -7.87 -17.74 -45.11
N ILE A 100 -8.06 -18.51 -44.03
CA ILE A 100 -8.62 -18.01 -42.77
C ILE A 100 -7.46 -17.46 -41.94
N SER A 101 -7.06 -16.21 -42.17
CA SER A 101 -5.86 -15.63 -41.56
C SER A 101 -5.91 -15.55 -40.02
N GLY A 102 -7.11 -15.52 -39.43
CA GLY A 102 -7.26 -15.42 -37.98
C GLY A 102 -8.56 -16.03 -37.46
N VAL A 103 -8.49 -16.53 -36.22
CA VAL A 103 -9.65 -16.94 -35.43
C VAL A 103 -9.67 -16.11 -34.16
N LEU A 104 -10.69 -15.26 -34.03
CA LEU A 104 -10.92 -14.41 -32.87
C LEU A 104 -12.09 -14.93 -32.02
N TRP A 105 -11.88 -14.89 -30.72
CA TRP A 105 -12.91 -15.13 -29.71
C TRP A 105 -13.22 -13.86 -28.93
N GLN A 106 -14.46 -13.37 -29.00
CA GLN A 106 -14.88 -12.11 -28.38
C GLN A 106 -13.96 -10.92 -28.77
N ASN A 107 -13.55 -10.86 -30.05
CA ASN A 107 -12.55 -9.95 -30.64
C ASN A 107 -11.17 -9.99 -29.97
N ALA A 108 -10.79 -11.10 -29.36
CA ALA A 108 -9.41 -11.32 -28.99
C ALA A 108 -8.88 -12.53 -29.75
N GLU A 109 -7.65 -12.41 -30.21
CA GLU A 109 -6.96 -13.53 -30.81
C GLU A 109 -6.82 -14.66 -29.79
N LEU A 110 -6.98 -15.90 -30.26
CA LEU A 110 -6.79 -17.06 -29.42
C LEU A 110 -5.35 -17.12 -28.92
N GLU A 111 -5.17 -17.11 -27.60
CA GLU A 111 -3.86 -17.18 -26.94
C GLU A 111 -3.38 -18.63 -26.94
N ARG A 112 -2.13 -18.83 -27.38
CA ARG A 112 -1.60 -20.15 -27.76
C ARG A 112 -0.46 -20.57 -26.84
N ILE A 113 -0.41 -21.86 -26.51
CA ILE A 113 0.75 -22.50 -25.87
C ILE A 113 1.49 -23.29 -26.97
N GLY A 114 2.68 -22.83 -27.37
CA GLY A 114 3.63 -23.62 -28.17
C GLY A 114 3.77 -23.33 -29.67
N PHE A 115 2.95 -22.50 -30.32
CA PHE A 115 3.05 -22.25 -31.78
C PHE A 115 2.58 -20.85 -32.22
N SER A 116 3.31 -20.21 -33.15
CA SER A 116 2.85 -19.06 -33.96
C SER A 116 2.13 -19.56 -35.23
N ASN A 117 1.06 -18.90 -35.66
CA ASN A 117 0.47 -19.01 -37.01
C ASN A 117 -0.41 -20.24 -37.37
N LEU A 118 -0.93 -20.98 -36.38
CA LEU A 118 -1.87 -22.13 -36.50
C LEU A 118 -3.09 -22.02 -37.44
N PHE A 119 -3.53 -20.81 -37.81
CA PHE A 119 -4.67 -20.65 -38.72
C PHE A 119 -4.27 -20.00 -40.04
N GLU A 120 -3.05 -19.48 -40.20
CA GLU A 120 -2.69 -18.69 -41.38
C GLU A 120 -2.95 -19.45 -42.68
N THR A 121 -2.72 -20.77 -42.70
CA THR A 121 -2.97 -21.65 -43.85
C THR A 121 -4.28 -22.45 -43.75
N ALA A 122 -5.11 -22.19 -42.74
CA ALA A 122 -6.34 -22.93 -42.54
C ALA A 122 -7.38 -22.55 -43.61
N TYR A 123 -7.87 -23.54 -44.35
CA TYR A 123 -9.00 -23.36 -45.27
C TYR A 123 -10.32 -23.79 -44.65
N SER A 124 -10.30 -24.54 -43.53
CA SER A 124 -11.50 -24.92 -42.80
C SER A 124 -11.29 -24.92 -41.29
N VAL A 125 -12.15 -24.21 -40.55
CA VAL A 125 -12.16 -24.18 -39.08
C VAL A 125 -13.51 -24.65 -38.56
N THR A 126 -13.53 -25.63 -37.66
CA THR A 126 -14.74 -26.13 -37.01
C THR A 126 -14.66 -25.92 -35.50
N VAL A 127 -15.67 -25.28 -34.91
CA VAL A 127 -15.79 -25.08 -33.47
C VAL A 127 -16.88 -25.99 -32.93
N PHE A 128 -16.58 -26.74 -31.86
CA PHE A 128 -17.54 -27.61 -31.16
C PHE A 128 -17.97 -26.98 -29.84
N TYR A 129 -19.24 -27.15 -29.47
CA TYR A 129 -19.82 -26.57 -28.26
C TYR A 129 -20.93 -27.47 -27.69
N ASN A 130 -21.29 -27.27 -26.42
CA ASN A 130 -22.40 -27.99 -25.79
C ASN A 130 -23.71 -27.24 -26.03
N LYS A 131 -24.66 -27.83 -26.75
CA LYS A 131 -25.90 -27.16 -27.15
C LYS A 131 -26.86 -26.90 -25.98
N ILE A 132 -26.82 -27.73 -24.95
CA ILE A 132 -27.72 -27.60 -23.79
C ILE A 132 -27.21 -26.55 -22.81
N TYR A 133 -25.90 -26.55 -22.55
CA TYR A 133 -25.29 -25.67 -21.55
C TYR A 133 -24.78 -24.34 -22.12
N ASP A 134 -24.56 -24.30 -23.44
CA ASP A 134 -24.31 -23.08 -24.22
C ASP A 134 -25.60 -22.76 -25.01
N ASP A 135 -26.64 -22.41 -24.27
CA ASP A 135 -28.01 -22.30 -24.76
C ASP A 135 -28.25 -21.07 -25.64
N ASP A 136 -27.36 -20.08 -25.62
CA ASP A 136 -27.44 -18.89 -26.47
C ASP A 136 -27.49 -19.28 -27.96
N PRO A 137 -28.61 -19.02 -28.66
CA PRO A 137 -28.75 -19.37 -30.06
C PRO A 137 -27.92 -18.47 -31.00
N TYR A 138 -27.39 -17.35 -30.52
CA TYR A 138 -26.67 -16.33 -31.30
C TYR A 138 -25.17 -16.33 -31.07
N SER A 139 -24.70 -16.97 -30.01
CA SER A 139 -23.28 -17.05 -29.72
C SER A 139 -22.88 -18.45 -29.25
N ILE A 140 -21.59 -18.69 -29.28
CA ILE A 140 -20.98 -19.75 -28.48
C ILE A 140 -20.33 -18.97 -27.33
N ASN A 141 -20.56 -19.37 -26.08
CA ASN A 141 -19.95 -18.77 -24.90
C ASN A 141 -18.79 -19.62 -24.36
N LYS A 142 -18.87 -20.95 -24.53
CA LYS A 142 -17.88 -21.92 -24.06
C LYS A 142 -17.55 -22.94 -25.14
N PRO A 143 -16.69 -22.57 -26.10
CA PRO A 143 -16.25 -23.47 -27.16
C PRO A 143 -15.37 -24.56 -26.53
N LEU A 144 -15.55 -25.81 -26.95
CA LEU A 144 -14.90 -26.97 -26.34
C LEU A 144 -13.64 -27.36 -27.12
N LEU A 145 -13.81 -27.63 -28.41
CA LEU A 145 -12.76 -28.03 -29.34
C LEU A 145 -12.78 -27.13 -30.57
N ILE A 146 -11.59 -26.92 -31.15
CA ILE A 146 -11.43 -26.37 -32.49
C ILE A 146 -10.69 -27.38 -33.35
N ARG A 147 -11.20 -27.62 -34.54
CA ARG A 147 -10.53 -28.38 -35.60
C ARG A 147 -10.18 -27.45 -36.75
N ALA A 148 -8.91 -27.34 -37.10
CA ALA A 148 -8.43 -26.61 -38.27
C ALA A 148 -7.93 -27.59 -39.33
N LYS A 149 -8.26 -27.35 -40.60
CA LYS A 149 -7.67 -28.04 -41.75
C LYS A 149 -6.84 -27.04 -42.54
N ASP A 150 -5.55 -27.33 -42.70
CA ASP A 150 -4.64 -26.51 -43.53
C ASP A 150 -4.70 -26.90 -45.01
N ASP A 151 -4.13 -26.08 -45.88
CA ASP A 151 -4.02 -26.30 -47.32
C ASP A 151 -3.36 -27.64 -47.71
N GLY A 152 -2.52 -28.20 -46.84
CA GLY A 152 -1.94 -29.54 -46.91
C GLY A 152 -2.88 -30.68 -46.50
N GLN A 153 -4.15 -30.39 -46.20
CA GLN A 153 -5.15 -31.32 -45.70
C GLN A 153 -4.83 -31.89 -44.31
N GLN A 154 -3.82 -31.38 -43.61
CA GLN A 154 -3.52 -31.81 -42.25
C GLN A 154 -4.56 -31.24 -41.29
N ILE A 155 -4.90 -32.05 -40.30
CA ILE A 155 -5.93 -31.73 -39.32
C ILE A 155 -5.26 -31.42 -38.00
N HIS A 156 -5.51 -30.22 -37.50
CA HIS A 156 -5.03 -29.75 -36.22
C HIS A 156 -6.21 -29.63 -35.26
N TRP A 157 -6.07 -30.23 -34.08
CA TRP A 157 -7.08 -30.16 -33.04
C TRP A 157 -6.57 -29.36 -31.85
N PHE A 158 -7.47 -28.55 -31.30
CA PHE A 158 -7.21 -27.71 -30.14
C PHE A 158 -8.32 -27.89 -29.13
N GLU A 159 -7.95 -28.01 -27.87
CA GLU A 159 -8.89 -28.01 -26.77
C GLU A 159 -8.82 -26.72 -25.96
N ASN A 160 -9.97 -26.32 -25.45
CA ASN A 160 -10.06 -25.18 -24.57
C ASN A 160 -9.62 -25.58 -23.15
N ILE A 161 -8.52 -25.01 -22.70
CA ILE A 161 -7.96 -25.27 -21.36
C ILE A 161 -8.60 -24.42 -20.26
N GLY A 162 -9.57 -23.57 -20.63
CA GLY A 162 -10.23 -22.65 -19.73
C GLY A 162 -9.41 -21.38 -19.50
N SER A 163 -10.11 -20.27 -19.45
CA SER A 163 -9.64 -18.99 -18.91
C SER A 163 -10.87 -18.14 -18.61
N HIS A 164 -10.72 -16.98 -17.95
CA HIS A 164 -11.86 -16.09 -17.69
C HIS A 164 -12.67 -15.76 -18.96
N ALA A 165 -12.07 -15.85 -20.14
CA ALA A 165 -12.75 -15.57 -21.40
C ALA A 165 -12.72 -16.74 -22.41
N ASN A 166 -12.32 -17.96 -22.01
CA ASN A 166 -12.26 -19.12 -22.91
C ASN A 166 -11.34 -18.93 -24.15
N LYS A 167 -10.32 -18.07 -24.02
CA LYS A 167 -9.43 -17.67 -25.12
C LYS A 167 -8.18 -18.54 -25.27
N ARG A 168 -7.95 -19.49 -24.37
CA ARG A 168 -6.69 -20.24 -24.30
C ARG A 168 -6.89 -21.68 -24.76
N TRP A 169 -5.98 -22.10 -25.62
CA TRP A 169 -6.10 -23.36 -26.33
C TRP A 169 -4.78 -24.14 -26.29
N ARG A 170 -4.88 -25.44 -26.08
CA ARG A 170 -3.78 -26.40 -26.18
C ARG A 170 -3.98 -27.26 -27.42
N ARG A 171 -2.94 -27.42 -28.23
CA ARG A 171 -2.96 -28.35 -29.36
C ARG A 171 -2.90 -29.77 -28.80
N LEU A 172 -3.81 -30.63 -29.26
CA LEU A 172 -3.79 -32.05 -28.91
C LEU A 172 -2.66 -32.74 -29.69
N ARG A 173 -1.94 -33.64 -29.01
CA ARG A 173 -0.88 -34.46 -29.61
C ARG A 173 -1.48 -35.59 -30.45
N GLN A 174 -0.71 -36.13 -31.39
CA GLN A 174 -1.21 -37.16 -32.32
C GLN A 174 -1.67 -38.44 -31.61
N ASP A 175 -1.07 -38.78 -30.46
CA ASP A 175 -1.47 -39.90 -29.61
C ASP A 175 -2.84 -39.69 -28.95
N GLU A 176 -3.23 -38.45 -28.67
CA GLU A 176 -4.56 -38.07 -28.14
C GLU A 176 -5.66 -38.09 -29.23
N LEU A 177 -5.31 -38.30 -30.51
CA LEU A 177 -6.22 -38.15 -31.66
C LEU A 177 -6.66 -39.47 -32.31
N LYS A 178 -6.27 -40.64 -31.76
CA LYS A 178 -6.42 -41.95 -32.42
C LYS A 178 -7.84 -42.32 -32.89
N GLU A 179 -8.88 -41.72 -32.32
CA GLU A 179 -10.27 -41.90 -32.78
C GLU A 179 -11.01 -40.60 -33.15
N PHE A 180 -10.27 -39.50 -33.37
CA PHE A 180 -10.90 -38.25 -33.78
C PHE A 180 -11.34 -38.34 -35.25
N PRO A 181 -12.43 -37.67 -35.64
CA PRO A 181 -12.93 -37.73 -37.01
C PRO A 181 -12.05 -36.94 -37.98
N ASP A 182 -11.46 -37.62 -38.95
CA ASP A 182 -10.69 -37.01 -40.04
C ASP A 182 -11.58 -36.25 -41.05
N GLU A 183 -12.83 -36.66 -41.16
CA GLU A 183 -13.79 -36.09 -42.09
C GLU A 183 -14.83 -35.20 -41.40
N ASN A 184 -15.74 -34.61 -42.18
CA ASN A 184 -16.88 -33.83 -41.66
C ASN A 184 -18.02 -34.70 -41.12
N ASN A 185 -17.75 -35.98 -40.83
CA ASN A 185 -18.68 -36.90 -40.21
C ASN A 185 -18.28 -37.13 -38.75
N TYR A 186 -18.96 -36.42 -37.85
CA TYR A 186 -18.68 -36.47 -36.40
C TYR A 186 -19.43 -37.60 -35.68
N SER A 187 -20.10 -38.51 -36.40
CA SER A 187 -20.96 -39.54 -35.81
C SER A 187 -20.19 -40.81 -35.46
N GLY A 188 -20.53 -41.44 -34.34
CA GLY A 188 -20.09 -42.81 -34.02
C GLY A 188 -18.64 -42.96 -33.55
N LYS A 189 -17.99 -41.87 -33.09
CA LYS A 189 -16.64 -41.89 -32.50
C LYS A 189 -16.72 -41.68 -31.00
N LYS A 190 -16.55 -42.75 -30.23
CA LYS A 190 -16.81 -42.77 -28.78
C LYS A 190 -15.79 -41.90 -28.03
N GLU A 191 -14.49 -42.03 -28.30
CA GLU A 191 -13.47 -41.20 -27.63
C GLU A 191 -13.65 -39.69 -27.90
N PHE A 192 -14.03 -39.32 -29.13
CA PHE A 192 -14.33 -37.93 -29.47
C PHE A 192 -15.50 -37.37 -28.64
N GLU A 193 -16.57 -38.15 -28.49
CA GLU A 193 -17.70 -37.79 -27.63
C GLU A 193 -17.29 -37.71 -26.15
N THR A 194 -16.50 -38.68 -25.66
CA THR A 194 -15.96 -38.67 -24.30
C THR A 194 -15.15 -37.41 -24.04
N LYS A 195 -14.29 -36.99 -24.99
CA LYS A 195 -13.52 -35.74 -24.87
C LYS A 195 -14.43 -34.50 -24.83
N LEU A 196 -15.46 -34.43 -25.66
CA LEU A 196 -16.43 -33.33 -25.63
C LEU A 196 -17.20 -33.27 -24.30
N LYS A 197 -17.58 -34.43 -23.75
CA LYS A 197 -18.18 -34.56 -22.42
C LYS A 197 -17.23 -34.08 -21.34
N ALA A 198 -15.99 -34.58 -21.30
CA ALA A 198 -14.96 -34.17 -20.36
C ALA A 198 -14.72 -32.65 -20.37
N LEU A 199 -14.50 -32.08 -21.55
CA LEU A 199 -14.32 -30.63 -21.71
C LEU A 199 -15.55 -29.83 -21.27
N SER A 200 -16.75 -30.35 -21.52
CA SER A 200 -17.98 -29.72 -21.04
C SER A 200 -18.09 -29.80 -19.52
N CYS A 201 -17.84 -30.95 -18.91
CA CYS A 201 -17.82 -31.12 -17.46
C CYS A 201 -16.85 -30.11 -16.82
N ARG A 202 -15.66 -29.95 -17.39
CA ARG A 202 -14.65 -29.01 -16.92
C ARG A 202 -15.07 -27.54 -17.09
N LEU A 203 -15.42 -27.11 -18.30
CA LEU A 203 -15.71 -25.69 -18.62
C LEU A 203 -17.05 -25.20 -18.06
N PHE A 204 -18.00 -26.11 -17.86
CA PHE A 204 -19.27 -25.83 -17.18
C PHE A 204 -19.22 -26.17 -15.69
N VAL A 205 -18.08 -26.62 -15.17
CA VAL A 205 -17.84 -26.84 -13.74
C VAL A 205 -18.88 -27.82 -13.15
N ALA A 206 -19.18 -28.87 -13.89
CA ALA A 206 -20.16 -29.88 -13.51
C ALA A 206 -19.63 -30.75 -12.36
N HIS A 207 -18.35 -31.11 -12.39
CA HIS A 207 -17.66 -31.86 -11.32
C HIS A 207 -17.05 -30.89 -10.30
N ARG A 208 -17.92 -30.18 -9.59
CA ARG A 208 -17.52 -29.09 -8.69
C ARG A 208 -17.17 -29.61 -7.30
N ILE A 209 -15.92 -29.44 -6.89
CA ILE A 209 -15.48 -29.72 -5.52
C ILE A 209 -15.56 -28.42 -4.71
N HIS A 210 -16.59 -28.32 -3.86
CA HIS A 210 -16.85 -27.15 -3.01
C HIS A 210 -15.95 -27.16 -1.78
N ILE A 211 -14.99 -26.23 -1.73
CA ILE A 211 -14.13 -26.09 -0.55
C ILE A 211 -14.82 -25.37 0.62
N ASP A 212 -16.04 -24.84 0.41
CA ASP A 212 -16.89 -24.21 1.41
C ASP A 212 -17.98 -25.13 1.99
N PHE A 213 -18.04 -26.40 1.56
CA PHE A 213 -19.03 -27.35 2.07
C PHE A 213 -18.67 -27.81 3.48
N ASP A 214 -19.62 -27.80 4.41
CA ASP A 214 -19.38 -27.99 5.86
C ASP A 214 -20.04 -29.21 6.48
N GLN A 215 -20.78 -30.01 5.70
CA GLN A 215 -21.37 -31.20 6.24
C GLN A 215 -20.29 -32.26 6.41
N ASN A 216 -20.01 -32.63 7.67
CA ASN A 216 -19.17 -33.79 8.04
C ASN A 216 -19.66 -35.14 7.45
N LYS A 217 -20.73 -35.11 6.65
CA LYS A 217 -21.34 -36.26 5.98
C LYS A 217 -20.91 -36.41 4.52
N GLY A 218 -20.10 -35.50 3.99
CA GLY A 218 -19.79 -35.47 2.57
C GLY A 218 -20.99 -35.05 1.71
N TYR A 219 -20.83 -35.13 0.39
CA TYR A 219 -21.90 -34.89 -0.58
C TYR A 219 -21.64 -35.65 -1.88
N GLU A 220 -22.72 -35.93 -2.60
CA GLU A 220 -22.67 -36.54 -3.92
C GLU A 220 -22.77 -35.46 -5.01
N ILE A 221 -22.03 -35.65 -6.10
CA ILE A 221 -22.11 -34.86 -7.31
C ILE A 221 -22.69 -35.75 -8.40
N ASP A 222 -23.88 -35.41 -8.89
CA ASP A 222 -24.48 -36.04 -10.08
C ASP A 222 -24.22 -35.16 -11.30
N CYS A 223 -23.39 -35.63 -12.22
CA CYS A 223 -23.05 -34.89 -13.42
C CYS A 223 -24.03 -35.17 -14.55
N GLU A 224 -24.92 -34.22 -14.81
CA GLU A 224 -25.89 -34.31 -15.91
C GLU A 224 -25.26 -34.39 -17.33
N ILE A 225 -23.96 -34.08 -17.48
CA ILE A 225 -23.27 -34.07 -18.79
C ILE A 225 -22.72 -35.46 -19.15
N CYS A 226 -22.02 -36.12 -18.22
CA CYS A 226 -21.43 -37.45 -18.43
C CYS A 226 -22.10 -38.58 -17.66
N SER A 227 -23.09 -38.26 -16.82
CA SER A 227 -23.79 -39.19 -15.93
C SER A 227 -22.92 -39.86 -14.87
N GLU A 228 -21.71 -39.34 -14.64
CA GLU A 228 -20.86 -39.75 -13.51
C GLU A 228 -21.45 -39.28 -12.19
N LYS A 229 -21.36 -40.14 -11.18
CA LYS A 229 -21.66 -39.83 -9.79
C LYS A 229 -20.37 -39.87 -9.00
N LEU A 230 -20.07 -38.79 -8.27
CA LEU A 230 -18.87 -38.69 -7.45
C LEU A 230 -19.28 -38.54 -5.98
N GLU A 231 -18.72 -39.38 -5.10
CA GLU A 231 -18.90 -39.24 -3.65
C GLU A 231 -17.71 -38.49 -3.04
N ILE A 232 -17.96 -37.31 -2.47
CA ILE A 232 -16.95 -36.47 -1.82
C ILE A 232 -17.15 -36.51 -0.30
N LYS A 233 -16.15 -37.00 0.41
CA LYS A 233 -16.08 -37.05 1.88
C LYS A 233 -15.42 -35.79 2.41
N VAL A 234 -15.98 -35.24 3.49
CA VAL A 234 -15.45 -34.04 4.14
C VAL A 234 -15.12 -34.34 5.59
N GLN A 235 -13.87 -34.14 5.98
CA GLN A 235 -13.38 -34.33 7.34
C GLN A 235 -12.76 -33.04 7.85
N GLN A 236 -13.17 -32.60 9.04
CA GLN A 236 -12.52 -31.47 9.72
C GLN A 236 -11.42 -31.98 10.66
N ASP A 237 -10.21 -31.45 10.48
CA ASP A 237 -9.04 -31.77 11.29
C ASP A 237 -8.51 -30.53 12.04
N SER A 238 -7.81 -30.78 13.16
CA SER A 238 -6.99 -29.77 13.82
C SER A 238 -5.69 -29.54 13.05
N VAL A 239 -5.26 -28.28 12.91
CA VAL A 239 -3.97 -27.98 12.30
C VAL A 239 -2.86 -28.13 13.33
N LYS A 240 -1.98 -29.12 13.13
CA LYS A 240 -0.80 -29.32 13.98
C LYS A 240 0.06 -28.05 13.99
N ASP A 241 0.52 -27.63 15.17
CA ASP A 241 1.40 -26.48 15.39
C ASP A 241 0.85 -25.12 14.90
N SER A 242 -0.44 -25.06 14.54
CA SER A 242 -1.11 -23.83 14.08
C SER A 242 -2.46 -23.66 14.77
N GLU A 243 -2.43 -23.56 16.10
CA GLU A 243 -3.61 -23.22 16.89
C GLU A 243 -4.29 -21.97 16.34
N GLY A 244 -5.62 -21.95 16.35
CA GLY A 244 -6.40 -20.85 15.78
C GLY A 244 -6.94 -21.11 14.38
N TYR A 245 -6.61 -22.25 13.77
CA TYR A 245 -7.03 -22.61 12.42
C TYR A 245 -7.74 -23.97 12.38
N LYS A 246 -8.63 -24.14 11.39
CA LYS A 246 -9.32 -25.39 11.08
C LYS A 246 -8.90 -25.84 9.68
N LYS A 247 -8.63 -27.14 9.51
CA LYS A 247 -8.38 -27.78 8.20
C LYS A 247 -9.62 -28.59 7.82
N TYR A 248 -10.06 -28.48 6.58
CA TYR A 248 -11.12 -29.35 6.04
C TYR A 248 -10.56 -30.14 4.87
N ASN A 249 -10.50 -31.46 5.02
CA ASN A 249 -10.06 -32.40 4.01
C ASN A 249 -11.26 -32.83 3.17
N TYR A 250 -11.10 -32.75 1.86
CA TYR A 250 -12.00 -33.24 0.84
C TYR A 250 -11.32 -34.44 0.21
N SER A 251 -11.95 -35.61 0.26
CA SER A 251 -11.43 -36.86 -0.32
C SER A 251 -12.56 -37.64 -0.98
N GLY A 252 -12.26 -38.71 -1.71
CA GLY A 252 -13.26 -39.55 -2.36
C GLY A 252 -12.97 -39.76 -3.83
N GLU A 253 -14.03 -39.89 -4.64
CA GLU A 253 -13.90 -40.15 -6.07
C GLU A 253 -13.71 -38.83 -6.82
N PHE A 254 -12.46 -38.41 -7.01
CA PHE A 254 -12.15 -37.35 -7.96
C PHE A 254 -12.15 -37.91 -9.38
N SER A 255 -12.77 -37.17 -10.30
CA SER A 255 -12.70 -37.39 -11.74
C SER A 255 -11.67 -36.41 -12.34
N GLU A 256 -11.02 -36.76 -13.45
CA GLU A 256 -10.10 -35.87 -14.20
C GLU A 256 -10.74 -34.51 -14.58
N ASN A 257 -12.08 -34.46 -14.56
CA ASN A 257 -12.88 -33.28 -14.87
C ASN A 257 -13.22 -32.41 -13.64
N SER A 258 -12.75 -32.81 -12.44
CA SER A 258 -13.10 -32.12 -11.20
C SER A 258 -12.40 -30.77 -11.09
N ILE A 259 -13.14 -29.76 -10.65
CA ILE A 259 -12.65 -28.39 -10.55
C ILE A 259 -13.01 -27.84 -9.17
N LEU A 260 -12.05 -27.19 -8.53
CA LEU A 260 -12.31 -26.53 -7.25
C LEU A 260 -13.23 -25.32 -7.43
N VAL A 261 -14.22 -25.23 -6.55
CA VAL A 261 -15.13 -24.09 -6.46
C VAL A 261 -15.26 -23.58 -5.04
N TYR A 262 -15.57 -22.29 -4.94
CA TYR A 262 -15.92 -21.62 -3.70
C TYR A 262 -17.16 -20.75 -3.94
N ARG A 263 -18.26 -20.98 -3.20
CA ARG A 263 -19.52 -20.24 -3.36
C ARG A 263 -19.99 -20.16 -4.81
N ARG A 264 -19.98 -21.31 -5.50
CA ARG A 264 -20.33 -21.46 -6.92
C ARG A 264 -19.41 -20.74 -7.90
N ARG A 265 -18.26 -20.23 -7.46
CA ARG A 265 -17.25 -19.61 -8.32
C ARG A 265 -16.10 -20.56 -8.51
N GLN A 266 -15.66 -20.68 -9.75
CA GLN A 266 -14.48 -21.45 -10.09
C GLN A 266 -13.23 -20.82 -9.46
N LEU A 267 -12.44 -21.63 -8.76
CA LEU A 267 -11.13 -21.20 -8.30
C LEU A 267 -10.14 -21.24 -9.46
N THR A 268 -9.26 -20.25 -9.49
CA THR A 268 -8.23 -20.15 -10.52
C THR A 268 -6.87 -19.88 -9.92
N PHE A 269 -5.81 -20.45 -10.50
CA PHE A 269 -4.44 -20.22 -10.09
C PHE A 269 -3.67 -19.40 -11.13
N GLN A 270 -2.77 -18.54 -10.65
CA GLN A 270 -1.92 -17.70 -11.49
C GLN A 270 -0.79 -18.53 -12.12
N LYS A 271 -0.81 -18.72 -13.43
CA LYS A 271 0.34 -19.21 -14.21
C LYS A 271 1.16 -18.03 -14.71
N ARG A 272 2.43 -17.96 -14.28
CA ARG A 272 3.37 -16.91 -14.71
C ARG A 272 4.15 -17.39 -15.92
N LEU A 273 4.20 -16.56 -16.97
CA LEU A 273 5.11 -16.78 -18.09
C LEU A 273 6.32 -15.86 -17.90
N ARG A 274 7.53 -16.33 -18.20
CA ARG A 274 8.78 -15.56 -18.02
C ARG A 274 8.74 -14.17 -18.69
N TYR A 275 7.98 -14.01 -19.77
CA TYR A 275 7.98 -12.77 -20.59
C TYR A 275 6.58 -12.19 -20.88
N LYS A 276 5.51 -12.71 -20.27
CA LYS A 276 4.13 -12.24 -20.54
C LYS A 276 3.36 -12.03 -19.24
N THR A 277 2.29 -11.24 -19.32
CA THR A 277 1.32 -11.07 -18.23
C THR A 277 0.83 -12.44 -17.75
N GLY A 278 0.96 -12.69 -16.44
CA GLY A 278 0.45 -13.91 -15.83
C GLY A 278 -1.06 -14.03 -16.03
N TYR A 279 -1.54 -15.26 -16.23
CA TYR A 279 -2.95 -15.55 -16.50
C TYR A 279 -3.50 -16.53 -15.46
N TYR A 280 -4.82 -16.70 -15.45
CA TYR A 280 -5.50 -17.52 -14.46
C TYR A 280 -6.16 -18.72 -15.12
N LEU A 281 -5.86 -19.91 -14.62
CA LEU A 281 -6.42 -21.18 -15.09
C LEU A 281 -7.33 -21.78 -14.00
N PRO A 282 -8.41 -22.49 -14.36
CA PRO A 282 -9.14 -23.36 -13.43
C PRO A 282 -8.17 -24.25 -12.64
N ILE A 283 -8.51 -24.56 -11.39
CA ILE A 283 -7.72 -25.49 -10.57
C ILE A 283 -8.33 -26.89 -10.69
N PRO A 284 -7.77 -27.77 -11.54
CA PRO A 284 -8.24 -29.14 -11.65
C PRO A 284 -7.87 -29.93 -10.41
N VAL A 285 -8.69 -30.93 -10.10
CA VAL A 285 -8.39 -31.97 -9.12
C VAL A 285 -8.56 -33.29 -9.85
N ASP A 286 -7.51 -34.07 -9.91
CA ASP A 286 -7.52 -35.36 -10.55
C ASP A 286 -7.02 -36.41 -9.55
N LYS A 287 -7.67 -37.59 -9.56
CA LYS A 287 -7.40 -38.68 -8.61
C LYS A 287 -6.02 -39.29 -8.81
N ASP A 288 -5.50 -39.28 -10.04
CA ASP A 288 -4.21 -39.91 -10.34
C ASP A 288 -3.07 -39.06 -9.75
N ASN A 289 -3.33 -37.76 -9.57
CA ASN A 289 -2.41 -36.80 -8.97
C ASN A 289 -2.63 -36.58 -7.47
N PHE A 290 -3.89 -36.54 -7.02
CA PHE A 290 -4.24 -36.18 -5.64
C PHE A 290 -5.37 -37.03 -5.10
N ASN A 291 -5.22 -37.51 -3.86
CA ASN A 291 -6.26 -38.26 -3.16
C ASN A 291 -7.01 -37.39 -2.13
N ILE A 292 -6.42 -36.28 -1.69
CA ILE A 292 -7.02 -35.37 -0.71
C ILE A 292 -6.72 -33.92 -1.10
N VAL A 293 -7.75 -33.06 -1.07
CA VAL A 293 -7.61 -31.61 -1.12
C VAL A 293 -8.00 -31.06 0.24
N SER A 294 -7.19 -30.18 0.82
CA SER A 294 -7.47 -29.59 2.13
C SER A 294 -7.55 -28.08 2.05
N ALA A 295 -8.58 -27.46 2.66
CA ALA A 295 -8.71 -26.01 2.73
C ALA A 295 -8.59 -25.52 4.18
N TYR A 296 -7.84 -24.44 4.36
CA TYR A 296 -7.51 -23.87 5.67
C TYR A 296 -8.31 -22.60 5.93
N TYR A 297 -8.92 -22.54 7.10
CA TYR A 297 -9.74 -21.42 7.56
C TYR A 297 -9.34 -20.98 8.96
N TRP A 298 -9.61 -19.72 9.27
CA TRP A 298 -9.54 -19.23 10.63
C TRP A 298 -10.61 -19.92 11.48
N LYS A 299 -10.29 -20.35 12.71
CA LYS A 299 -11.22 -21.14 13.54
C LYS A 299 -12.55 -20.44 13.83
N GLU A 300 -12.52 -19.12 13.82
CA GLU A 300 -13.64 -18.21 14.11
C GLU A 300 -14.44 -17.83 12.86
N ASP A 301 -13.94 -18.20 11.67
CA ASP A 301 -14.67 -18.07 10.41
C ASP A 301 -15.52 -19.32 10.19
N ASP A 302 -16.53 -19.50 11.05
CA ASP A 302 -17.39 -20.69 11.03
C ASP A 302 -18.21 -20.79 9.73
N GLN A 303 -18.41 -19.66 9.03
CA GLN A 303 -19.10 -19.62 7.74
C GLN A 303 -18.16 -19.79 6.54
N LYS A 304 -16.88 -20.10 6.78
CA LYS A 304 -15.85 -20.33 5.76
C LYS A 304 -15.83 -19.19 4.73
N LYS A 305 -16.02 -17.94 5.17
CA LYS A 305 -16.07 -16.75 4.31
C LYS A 305 -14.74 -16.46 3.64
N ASN A 306 -13.64 -16.85 4.27
CA ASN A 306 -12.30 -16.43 3.90
C ASN A 306 -11.35 -17.64 3.87
N PRO A 307 -11.37 -18.45 2.79
CA PRO A 307 -10.39 -19.52 2.61
C PRO A 307 -8.99 -18.91 2.48
N LEU A 308 -8.04 -19.42 3.26
CA LEU A 308 -6.69 -18.86 3.37
C LEU A 308 -5.72 -19.59 2.44
N LEU A 309 -5.61 -20.90 2.60
CA LEU A 309 -4.63 -21.76 1.95
C LEU A 309 -5.32 -23.06 1.49
N ILE A 310 -4.85 -23.65 0.40
CA ILE A 310 -5.28 -24.96 -0.07
C ILE A 310 -4.04 -25.85 -0.23
N GLU A 311 -4.14 -27.07 0.27
CA GLU A 311 -3.15 -28.14 0.18
C GLU A 311 -3.72 -29.26 -0.70
N PHE A 312 -2.95 -29.74 -1.67
CA PHE A 312 -3.24 -30.95 -2.43
C PHE A 312 -2.27 -32.01 -1.96
N PHE A 313 -2.80 -33.12 -1.47
CA PHE A 313 -2.03 -34.24 -0.96
C PHE A 313 -2.14 -35.39 -1.96
N SER A 314 -1.02 -36.04 -2.25
CA SER A 314 -0.89 -37.15 -3.20
C SER A 314 -0.52 -38.44 -2.48
N ASP A 315 -0.81 -39.59 -3.09
CA ASP A 315 -0.58 -40.93 -2.48
C ASP A 315 0.92 -41.20 -2.19
N ASN A 316 1.81 -40.55 -2.91
CA ASN A 316 3.27 -40.61 -2.68
C ASN A 316 3.73 -39.78 -1.46
N GLY A 317 2.82 -39.13 -0.74
CA GLY A 317 3.11 -38.34 0.47
C GLY A 317 3.60 -36.92 0.21
N TYR A 318 3.59 -36.44 -1.05
CA TYR A 318 3.88 -35.04 -1.34
C TYR A 318 2.66 -34.15 -1.12
N SER A 319 2.93 -32.88 -0.84
CA SER A 319 1.90 -31.86 -0.64
C SER A 319 2.21 -30.65 -1.50
N TYR A 320 1.26 -30.25 -2.31
CA TYR A 320 1.32 -29.06 -3.14
C TYR A 320 0.43 -27.98 -2.54
N TRP A 321 0.92 -26.74 -2.49
CA TRP A 321 0.25 -25.66 -1.78
C TRP A 321 -0.05 -24.49 -2.69
N ILE A 322 -1.25 -23.94 -2.55
CA ILE A 322 -1.65 -22.69 -3.17
C ILE A 322 -2.23 -21.74 -2.12
N GLU A 323 -1.98 -20.45 -2.29
CA GLU A 323 -2.49 -19.43 -1.39
C GLU A 323 -3.45 -18.47 -2.08
N ASN A 324 -4.34 -17.89 -1.29
CA ASN A 324 -5.29 -16.92 -1.80
C ASN A 324 -4.59 -15.59 -2.08
N ILE A 325 -4.74 -15.07 -3.29
CA ILE A 325 -4.24 -13.76 -3.74
C ILE A 325 -5.38 -12.86 -4.26
N SER A 326 -6.61 -13.14 -3.85
CA SER A 326 -7.77 -12.38 -4.28
C SER A 326 -7.71 -10.94 -3.78
N SER A 327 -7.92 -9.99 -4.68
CA SER A 327 -8.05 -8.58 -4.32
C SER A 327 -9.50 -8.23 -3.99
N PRO A 328 -9.75 -7.28 -3.09
CA PRO A 328 -11.12 -6.84 -2.82
C PRO A 328 -11.71 -6.14 -4.04
N ASP A 329 -13.02 -6.27 -4.24
CA ASP A 329 -13.75 -5.46 -5.21
C ASP A 329 -13.91 -4.01 -4.74
N LYS A 330 -14.64 -3.20 -5.53
CA LYS A 330 -14.90 -1.79 -5.21
C LYS A 330 -15.61 -1.58 -3.86
N ASN A 331 -16.31 -2.60 -3.35
CA ASN A 331 -17.03 -2.57 -2.10
C ASN A 331 -16.21 -3.14 -0.93
N GLY A 332 -14.95 -3.53 -1.16
CA GLY A 332 -14.10 -4.16 -0.14
C GLY A 332 -14.35 -5.66 0.05
N ASN A 333 -15.19 -6.29 -0.79
CA ASN A 333 -15.50 -7.71 -0.68
C ASN A 333 -14.52 -8.57 -1.47
N TYR A 334 -14.06 -9.65 -0.87
CA TYR A 334 -13.17 -10.60 -1.52
C TYR A 334 -13.97 -11.67 -2.26
N LYS A 335 -13.56 -11.97 -3.50
CA LYS A 335 -14.18 -13.03 -4.30
C LYS A 335 -13.60 -14.41 -4.02
N HIS A 336 -12.38 -14.47 -3.49
CA HIS A 336 -11.62 -15.70 -3.20
C HIS A 336 -11.43 -16.64 -4.41
N ASP A 337 -11.43 -16.10 -5.62
CA ASP A 337 -11.38 -16.83 -6.90
C ASP A 337 -9.96 -16.92 -7.49
N LYS A 338 -8.98 -16.19 -6.92
CA LYS A 338 -7.61 -16.11 -7.44
C LYS A 338 -6.59 -16.63 -6.44
N TRP A 339 -5.76 -17.54 -6.92
CA TRP A 339 -4.81 -18.31 -6.13
C TRP A 339 -3.42 -18.29 -6.77
N ARG A 340 -2.39 -18.57 -5.98
CA ARG A 340 -1.00 -18.65 -6.44
C ARG A 340 -0.33 -19.88 -5.85
N ALA A 341 0.36 -20.62 -6.72
CA ALA A 341 1.29 -21.70 -6.35
C ALA A 341 2.37 -21.21 -5.38
N LEU A 342 2.59 -21.95 -4.30
CA LEU A 342 3.81 -21.82 -3.51
C LEU A 342 4.96 -22.62 -4.14
N PRO A 343 6.22 -22.19 -3.99
CA PRO A 343 7.38 -22.92 -4.51
C PRO A 343 7.47 -24.34 -3.92
N TRP A 344 7.82 -25.31 -4.77
CA TRP A 344 7.88 -26.73 -4.40
C TRP A 344 8.95 -27.08 -3.34
N THR A 345 9.96 -26.21 -3.18
CA THR A 345 11.04 -26.38 -2.19
C THR A 345 10.56 -26.17 -0.76
N GLU A 346 9.40 -25.52 -0.56
CA GLU A 346 8.76 -25.37 0.74
C GLU A 346 8.01 -26.67 1.09
N ARG A 347 8.74 -27.70 1.58
CA ARG A 347 8.12 -28.74 2.44
C ARG A 347 7.32 -28.02 3.52
N ILE A 348 6.16 -28.58 3.92
CA ILE A 348 5.17 -28.03 4.89
C ILE A 348 5.69 -26.71 5.43
N PRO A 349 5.23 -25.55 4.93
CA PRO A 349 5.95 -24.30 5.11
C PRO A 349 6.47 -24.26 6.53
N ASP A 350 7.79 -24.21 6.75
CA ASP A 350 8.37 -24.31 8.11
C ASP A 350 7.76 -23.22 9.05
N GLU A 351 7.04 -22.28 8.46
CA GLU A 351 6.18 -21.28 9.06
C GLU A 351 4.70 -21.36 8.60
N LEU A 352 4.06 -22.53 8.54
CA LEU A 352 2.65 -22.69 8.11
C LEU A 352 1.76 -21.74 8.91
N LYS A 353 1.94 -21.71 10.24
CA LYS A 353 1.27 -20.76 11.12
C LYS A 353 1.53 -19.32 10.72
N GLY A 354 2.78 -18.94 10.46
CA GLY A 354 3.14 -17.58 10.03
C GLY A 354 2.47 -17.18 8.72
N ARG A 355 2.33 -18.12 7.77
CA ARG A 355 1.63 -17.90 6.50
C ARG A 355 0.12 -17.79 6.68
N LEU A 356 -0.47 -18.65 7.51
CA LEU A 356 -1.89 -18.57 7.87
C LEU A 356 -2.20 -17.26 8.59
N ASP A 357 -1.35 -16.84 9.54
CA ASP A 357 -1.47 -15.57 10.27
C ASP A 357 -1.43 -14.38 9.29
N LEU A 358 -0.52 -14.38 8.32
CA LEU A 358 -0.43 -13.35 7.27
C LEU A 358 -1.68 -13.28 6.41
N LEU A 359 -2.18 -14.42 5.93
CA LEU A 359 -3.39 -14.48 5.11
C LEU A 359 -4.64 -14.12 5.94
N ASN A 360 -4.68 -14.50 7.22
CA ASN A 360 -5.75 -14.17 8.15
C ASN A 360 -5.79 -12.65 8.44
N CYS A 361 -4.63 -12.00 8.52
CA CYS A 361 -4.54 -10.55 8.57
C CYS A 361 -5.07 -9.88 7.31
N ILE A 362 -4.80 -10.44 6.12
CA ILE A 362 -5.31 -9.89 4.87
C ILE A 362 -6.84 -10.02 4.81
N TYR A 363 -7.37 -11.23 4.96
CA TYR A 363 -8.76 -11.55 4.64
C TYR A 363 -9.74 -11.40 5.81
N ASN A 364 -9.35 -11.76 7.03
CA ASN A 364 -10.20 -11.62 8.23
C ASN A 364 -9.87 -10.39 9.09
N LYS A 365 -8.85 -9.60 8.69
CA LYS A 365 -8.37 -8.42 9.44
C LYS A 365 -7.92 -8.79 10.86
N VAL A 366 -7.38 -10.00 11.02
CA VAL A 366 -6.93 -10.56 12.30
C VAL A 366 -5.44 -10.35 12.48
N VAL A 367 -5.02 -9.77 13.60
CA VAL A 367 -3.63 -9.42 13.87
C VAL A 367 -3.12 -10.12 15.14
N GLN A 368 -1.80 -10.32 15.21
CA GLN A 368 -1.10 -10.77 16.41
C GLN A 368 -0.38 -9.56 17.00
N ILE A 369 -0.54 -9.35 18.31
CA ILE A 369 0.04 -8.18 19.00
C ILE A 369 1.27 -8.61 19.77
N LYS A 370 2.43 -8.04 19.45
CA LYS A 370 3.66 -8.21 20.25
C LYS A 370 3.89 -6.98 21.13
N ILE A 371 3.53 -7.09 22.41
CA ILE A 371 3.68 -6.01 23.39
C ILE A 371 5.14 -5.57 23.45
N GLY A 372 5.36 -4.26 23.37
CA GLY A 372 6.69 -3.65 23.36
C GLY A 372 7.32 -3.50 21.96
N SER A 373 6.71 -4.07 20.93
CA SER A 373 7.17 -3.91 19.54
C SER A 373 6.27 -2.96 18.77
N SER A 374 6.90 -2.06 18.00
CA SER A 374 6.25 -1.22 16.98
C SER A 374 6.05 -1.95 15.64
N GLY A 375 6.40 -3.24 15.59
CA GLY A 375 6.57 -3.99 14.35
C GLY A 375 5.31 -4.12 13.49
N ASP A 376 5.54 -4.41 12.21
CA ASP A 376 4.51 -4.87 11.28
C ASP A 376 3.78 -6.08 11.87
N CYS A 377 2.51 -6.25 11.51
CA CYS A 377 1.70 -7.40 11.92
C CYS A 377 2.41 -8.74 11.64
N HIS A 378 3.25 -8.79 10.59
CA HIS A 378 4.08 -9.94 10.21
C HIS A 378 5.41 -9.50 9.59
N PRO A 379 6.48 -10.31 9.70
CA PRO A 379 7.79 -10.00 9.09
C PRO A 379 7.82 -10.15 7.57
N LYS A 380 7.02 -11.09 7.01
CA LYS A 380 6.96 -11.36 5.57
C LYS A 380 6.00 -10.40 4.89
N ARG A 381 6.48 -9.74 3.83
CA ARG A 381 5.68 -8.83 3.01
C ARG A 381 4.90 -9.60 1.94
N HIS A 382 3.60 -9.76 2.14
CA HIS A 382 2.70 -10.18 1.06
C HIS A 382 2.28 -8.95 0.23
N ILE A 383 2.08 -9.11 -1.08
CA ILE A 383 1.74 -8.00 -1.99
C ILE A 383 0.41 -7.30 -1.64
N LEU A 384 -0.51 -8.03 -1.00
CA LEU A 384 -1.81 -7.50 -0.54
C LEU A 384 -1.78 -7.02 0.92
N HIS A 385 -0.70 -7.30 1.65
CA HIS A 385 -0.63 -6.97 3.07
C HIS A 385 -0.31 -5.48 3.25
N ARG A 386 -1.16 -4.80 4.01
CA ARG A 386 -0.91 -3.46 4.53
C ARG A 386 -0.78 -3.61 6.03
N ASN A 387 0.18 -2.91 6.65
CA ASN A 387 0.29 -2.92 8.10
C ASN A 387 -1.03 -2.40 8.70
N ARG A 388 -1.68 -3.21 9.53
CA ARG A 388 -2.99 -2.91 10.14
C ARG A 388 -2.88 -2.36 11.56
N ILE A 389 -1.69 -2.40 12.15
CA ILE A 389 -1.45 -1.98 13.51
C ILE A 389 -0.71 -0.65 13.49
N SER A 390 -1.23 0.32 14.23
CA SER A 390 -0.46 1.44 14.75
C SER A 390 -0.08 1.18 16.20
N TYR A 391 1.10 1.66 16.56
CA TYR A 391 1.69 1.50 17.87
C TYR A 391 2.05 2.84 18.48
N GLY A 392 1.72 3.01 19.75
CA GLY A 392 2.16 4.12 20.57
C GLY A 392 2.74 3.58 21.87
N TYR A 393 3.76 4.26 22.39
CA TYR A 393 4.17 4.05 23.77
C TYR A 393 4.36 5.40 24.43
N SER A 394 3.66 5.59 25.53
CA SER A 394 3.53 6.89 26.18
C SER A 394 3.42 6.72 27.67
N GLU A 395 3.82 7.74 28.40
CA GLU A 395 3.48 7.92 29.80
C GLU A 395 1.95 8.09 29.94
N ASP A 396 1.34 7.38 30.89
CA ASP A 396 -0.03 7.67 31.31
C ASP A 396 0.02 8.68 32.45
N TYR A 397 0.14 9.95 32.08
CA TYR A 397 0.24 11.10 33.00
C TYR A 397 -0.69 10.98 34.18
N GLY A 398 -0.28 11.30 35.41
CA GLY A 398 -1.18 11.40 36.57
C GLY A 398 -1.56 10.08 37.23
N THR A 399 -0.86 9.00 36.92
CA THR A 399 -0.74 7.83 37.80
C THR A 399 0.36 8.11 38.85
N ASP A 400 0.24 7.53 40.04
CA ASP A 400 1.30 7.51 41.05
C ASP A 400 1.44 6.08 41.61
N PRO A 401 2.53 5.34 41.34
CA PRO A 401 3.68 5.71 40.50
C PRO A 401 3.31 6.07 39.05
N VAL A 402 4.18 6.82 38.37
CA VAL A 402 4.06 7.10 36.93
C VAL A 402 4.19 5.79 36.16
N LEU A 403 3.21 5.51 35.30
CA LEU A 403 3.15 4.33 34.47
C LEU A 403 3.34 4.69 33.01
N PHE A 404 3.77 3.70 32.24
CA PHE A 404 3.77 3.78 30.79
C PHE A 404 2.82 2.73 30.24
N SER A 405 2.38 2.92 29.01
CA SER A 405 1.64 1.88 28.31
C SER A 405 2.04 1.76 26.85
N HIS A 406 1.95 0.53 26.36
CA HIS A 406 1.95 0.20 24.95
C HIS A 406 0.51 0.22 24.44
N LYS A 407 0.23 1.08 23.48
CA LYS A 407 -1.09 1.29 22.86
C LYS A 407 -1.05 0.75 21.44
N TYR A 408 -2.04 -0.06 21.09
CA TYR A 408 -2.20 -0.65 19.77
C TYR A 408 -3.60 -0.33 19.26
N TRP A 409 -3.69 0.19 18.04
CA TRP A 409 -4.97 0.49 17.39
C TRP A 409 -4.85 0.27 15.88
N ASN A 410 -5.97 0.35 15.17
CA ASN A 410 -5.97 0.16 13.73
C ASN A 410 -5.21 1.28 13.00
N SER A 411 -4.34 0.94 12.06
CA SER A 411 -3.53 1.91 11.29
C SER A 411 -4.36 2.84 10.41
N GLU A 412 -5.59 2.45 10.07
CA GLU A 412 -6.58 3.30 9.39
C GLU A 412 -7.24 4.32 10.33
N GLY A 413 -6.89 4.29 11.63
CA GLY A 413 -7.33 5.23 12.66
C GLY A 413 -8.11 4.59 13.79
N THR A 414 -8.27 5.33 14.89
CA THR A 414 -8.91 4.85 16.13
C THR A 414 -10.41 4.60 16.02
N ARG A 415 -11.05 4.90 14.88
CA ARG A 415 -12.48 4.58 14.64
C ARG A 415 -12.68 3.17 14.09
N LYS A 416 -11.61 2.53 13.59
CA LYS A 416 -11.66 1.16 13.09
C LYS A 416 -11.22 0.20 14.19
N SER A 417 -11.85 -0.96 14.23
CA SER A 417 -11.53 -2.02 15.17
C SER A 417 -10.46 -2.97 14.61
N LEU A 418 -9.90 -3.77 15.50
CA LEU A 418 -8.94 -4.84 15.27
C LEU A 418 -9.55 -6.15 15.76
N ASN A 419 -9.31 -7.23 15.02
CA ASN A 419 -9.48 -8.58 15.55
C ASN A 419 -8.11 -9.08 16.01
N ILE A 420 -7.95 -9.45 17.27
CA ILE A 420 -6.65 -9.85 17.84
C ILE A 420 -6.68 -11.34 18.13
N SER A 421 -5.93 -12.16 17.37
CA SER A 421 -5.91 -13.62 17.55
C SER A 421 -4.99 -14.09 18.66
N GLU A 422 -3.88 -13.39 18.88
CA GLU A 422 -2.85 -13.77 19.82
C GLU A 422 -2.11 -12.54 20.35
N ILE A 423 -1.58 -12.64 21.56
CA ILE A 423 -0.79 -11.60 22.20
C ILE A 423 0.52 -12.23 22.68
N TYR A 424 1.63 -11.56 22.40
CA TYR A 424 2.98 -11.97 22.74
C TYR A 424 3.66 -10.91 23.62
N VAL A 425 4.50 -11.36 24.54
CA VAL A 425 5.48 -10.51 25.25
C VAL A 425 6.85 -11.11 24.96
N GLY A 426 7.68 -10.39 24.21
CA GLY A 426 8.91 -10.98 23.66
C GLY A 426 8.58 -12.09 22.64
N SER A 427 9.04 -13.32 22.90
CA SER A 427 8.70 -14.53 22.14
C SER A 427 7.51 -15.30 22.72
N ASP A 428 7.06 -14.94 23.92
CA ASP A 428 6.19 -15.79 24.70
C ASP A 428 4.73 -15.48 24.42
N LYS A 429 4.00 -16.46 23.88
CA LYS A 429 2.54 -16.38 23.71
C LYS A 429 1.88 -16.26 25.09
N GLN A 430 1.01 -15.28 25.24
CA GLN A 430 0.30 -15.01 26.49
C GLN A 430 -1.00 -15.82 26.55
N ASN A 431 -1.25 -16.47 27.69
CA ASN A 431 -2.44 -17.28 27.94
C ASN A 431 -3.42 -16.57 28.88
N PHE A 432 -4.72 -16.86 28.74
CA PHE A 432 -5.81 -16.21 29.49
C PHE A 432 -6.69 -17.29 30.15
N ARG A 433 -7.14 -17.10 31.41
CA ARG A 433 -7.93 -18.12 32.13
C ARG A 433 -9.41 -18.18 31.79
N SER A 434 -10.06 -17.03 31.58
CA SER A 434 -11.50 -16.95 31.37
C SER A 434 -11.84 -16.89 29.88
N VAL A 435 -11.72 -15.71 29.30
CA VAL A 435 -11.97 -15.44 27.88
C VAL A 435 -10.68 -14.91 27.29
N GLY A 436 -9.99 -15.77 26.54
CA GLY A 436 -8.78 -15.41 25.82
C GLY A 436 -9.05 -14.96 24.39
N PRO A 437 -7.98 -14.62 23.66
CA PRO A 437 -8.05 -14.43 22.23
C PRO A 437 -8.74 -15.61 21.51
N PRO A 438 -9.49 -15.34 20.43
CA PRO A 438 -9.48 -14.08 19.69
C PRO A 438 -10.39 -13.00 20.29
N PHE A 439 -9.86 -11.79 20.43
CA PHE A 439 -10.64 -10.61 20.79
C PHE A 439 -11.13 -9.93 19.52
N ARG A 440 -12.46 -9.88 19.33
CA ARG A 440 -13.08 -9.24 18.16
C ARG A 440 -13.42 -7.78 18.45
N ASP A 441 -13.42 -6.96 17.40
CA ASP A 441 -13.88 -5.58 17.43
C ASP A 441 -13.18 -4.69 18.49
N VAL A 442 -11.88 -4.93 18.71
CA VAL A 442 -11.04 -4.17 19.64
C VAL A 442 -10.61 -2.87 18.97
N LYS A 443 -11.12 -1.75 19.45
CA LYS A 443 -10.73 -0.42 19.00
C LYS A 443 -9.31 -0.05 19.43
N MET A 444 -8.95 -0.40 20.67
CA MET A 444 -7.62 -0.14 21.21
C MET A 444 -7.23 -1.19 22.26
N LEU A 445 -6.00 -1.69 22.19
CA LEU A 445 -5.37 -2.48 23.24
C LEU A 445 -4.33 -1.61 23.94
N ILE A 446 -4.39 -1.54 25.28
CA ILE A 446 -3.47 -0.79 26.12
C ILE A 446 -2.82 -1.76 27.12
N ALA A 447 -1.51 -1.94 27.06
CA ALA A 447 -0.76 -2.75 28.01
C ALA A 447 0.11 -1.85 28.91
N TYR A 448 -0.21 -1.80 30.20
CA TYR A 448 0.50 -1.00 31.19
C TYR A 448 1.75 -1.71 31.70
N VAL A 449 2.83 -0.94 31.79
CA VAL A 449 4.16 -1.39 32.20
C VAL A 449 4.77 -0.43 33.22
N SER A 450 5.69 -0.95 34.03
CA SER A 450 6.54 -0.11 34.86
C SER A 450 7.65 0.51 34.00
N PRO A 451 8.03 1.78 34.21
CA PRO A 451 9.12 2.41 33.46
C PRO A 451 10.46 1.65 33.59
N CYS A 452 10.69 0.93 34.70
CA CYS A 452 11.92 0.16 34.88
C CYS A 452 11.92 -1.20 34.18
N ASP A 453 10.73 -1.76 33.92
CA ASP A 453 10.52 -3.08 33.38
C ASP A 453 9.48 -3.04 32.25
N LYS A 454 9.82 -2.32 31.18
CA LYS A 454 8.96 -2.16 29.98
C LYS A 454 8.49 -3.49 29.38
N ASP A 455 9.28 -4.55 29.55
CA ASP A 455 9.02 -5.87 28.97
C ASP A 455 8.18 -6.76 29.91
N LYS A 456 7.69 -6.20 31.04
CA LYS A 456 6.83 -6.89 32.02
C LYS A 456 5.50 -6.16 32.16
N PRO A 457 4.59 -6.26 31.18
CA PRO A 457 3.24 -5.73 31.33
C PRO A 457 2.52 -6.45 32.47
N PHE A 458 1.80 -5.67 33.27
CA PHE A 458 1.15 -6.18 34.49
C PHE A 458 -0.37 -6.01 34.47
N LEU A 459 -0.87 -5.09 33.66
CA LEU A 459 -2.29 -4.82 33.46
C LEU A 459 -2.54 -4.50 31.98
N MET A 460 -3.66 -4.95 31.45
CA MET A 460 -4.06 -4.75 30.07
C MET A 460 -5.52 -4.26 30.02
N CYS A 461 -5.82 -3.35 29.12
CA CYS A 461 -7.16 -2.85 28.84
C CYS A 461 -7.48 -3.04 27.35
N LEU A 462 -8.61 -3.67 27.06
CA LEU A 462 -9.17 -3.77 25.72
C LEU A 462 -10.38 -2.82 25.64
N GLU A 463 -10.26 -1.77 24.83
CA GLU A 463 -11.37 -0.91 24.44
C GLU A 463 -12.05 -1.51 23.22
N TYR A 464 -13.32 -1.85 23.35
CA TYR A 464 -14.18 -2.32 22.27
C TYR A 464 -15.03 -1.17 21.71
N GLU A 465 -15.77 -1.48 20.65
CA GLU A 465 -16.85 -0.60 20.18
C GLU A 465 -17.84 -0.26 21.31
N ASN A 466 -18.45 0.93 21.25
CA ASN A 466 -19.33 1.48 22.30
C ASN A 466 -18.65 1.83 23.65
N LYS A 467 -17.32 1.98 23.67
CA LYS A 467 -16.55 2.27 24.90
C LYS A 467 -16.79 1.21 25.98
N ASN A 468 -16.93 -0.05 25.58
CA ASN A 468 -16.87 -1.16 26.52
C ASN A 468 -15.41 -1.47 26.80
N TYR A 469 -15.04 -1.67 28.05
CA TYR A 469 -13.66 -1.90 28.47
C TYR A 469 -13.57 -3.22 29.21
N LYS A 470 -12.64 -4.08 28.80
CA LYS A 470 -12.26 -5.26 29.58
C LYS A 470 -10.83 -5.12 30.08
N TRP A 471 -10.63 -5.43 31.35
CA TRP A 471 -9.35 -5.31 32.01
C TRP A 471 -8.81 -6.69 32.35
N TYR A 472 -7.52 -6.91 32.14
CA TYR A 472 -6.83 -8.15 32.47
C TYR A 472 -5.59 -7.87 33.28
N GLN A 473 -5.33 -8.63 34.33
CA GLN A 473 -4.18 -8.49 35.21
C GLN A 473 -3.33 -9.76 35.19
N LYS A 474 -2.01 -9.59 35.29
CA LYS A 474 -1.05 -10.69 35.48
C LYS A 474 -0.66 -10.78 36.96
N LYS A 475 -0.90 -11.93 37.61
CA LYS A 475 -0.64 -12.10 39.06
C LYS A 475 0.77 -12.58 39.41
N ASN A 476 1.42 -13.36 38.54
CA ASN A 476 2.77 -13.90 38.79
C ASN A 476 3.57 -14.08 37.48
N LYS A 477 4.86 -14.39 37.58
CA LYS A 477 5.77 -14.47 36.41
C LYS A 477 5.33 -15.50 35.37
N GLN A 478 4.92 -16.70 35.80
CA GLN A 478 4.34 -17.73 34.93
C GLN A 478 2.87 -17.47 34.56
N GLY A 479 2.30 -16.36 35.05
CA GLY A 479 0.88 -16.21 35.22
C GLY A 479 0.13 -16.04 33.93
N TYR A 480 -0.99 -16.76 33.85
CA TYR A 480 -2.07 -16.46 32.94
C TYR A 480 -2.62 -15.06 33.22
N TRP A 481 -3.14 -14.42 32.19
CA TRP A 481 -3.95 -13.23 32.31
C TRP A 481 -5.33 -13.62 32.86
N GLU A 482 -5.77 -12.89 33.88
CA GLU A 482 -7.09 -13.04 34.49
C GLU A 482 -7.86 -11.74 34.34
N GLU A 483 -9.17 -11.82 34.13
CA GLU A 483 -10.03 -10.64 34.10
C GLU A 483 -9.95 -9.91 35.44
N TYR A 484 -9.76 -8.59 35.38
CA TYR A 484 -9.58 -7.75 36.55
C TYR A 484 -10.91 -7.07 36.92
N GLU A 485 -11.63 -7.67 37.86
CA GLU A 485 -12.94 -7.21 38.33
C GLU A 485 -12.88 -5.97 39.23
N GLY A 486 -11.68 -5.48 39.57
CA GLY A 486 -11.52 -4.31 40.44
C GLY A 486 -12.00 -2.99 39.82
N PHE A 487 -12.28 -2.99 38.52
CA PHE A 487 -12.91 -1.87 37.83
C PHE A 487 -14.31 -2.28 37.35
N PRO A 488 -15.37 -1.52 37.72
CA PRO A 488 -16.69 -1.73 37.15
C PRO A 488 -16.64 -1.64 35.62
N ASP A 489 -17.45 -2.45 34.96
CA ASP A 489 -17.62 -2.40 33.51
C ASP A 489 -17.84 -0.96 33.02
N LYS A 490 -17.23 -0.61 31.88
CA LYS A 490 -17.32 0.71 31.20
C LYS A 490 -16.43 1.83 31.74
N ARG A 491 -15.59 1.62 32.76
CA ARG A 491 -14.63 2.66 33.15
C ARG A 491 -13.51 2.80 32.13
N THR A 492 -13.32 4.02 31.66
CA THR A 492 -12.22 4.36 30.75
C THR A 492 -10.88 4.32 31.50
N PRO A 493 -9.75 4.13 30.79
CA PRO A 493 -8.41 4.34 31.34
C PRO A 493 -8.23 5.65 32.13
N GLY A 494 -8.91 6.72 31.74
CA GLY A 494 -8.85 8.02 32.42
C GLY A 494 -9.49 7.98 33.81
N ASP A 495 -10.61 7.25 33.95
CA ASP A 495 -11.41 7.20 35.19
C ASP A 495 -10.71 6.42 36.31
N VAL A 496 -9.84 5.48 35.95
CA VAL A 496 -9.16 4.58 36.90
C VAL A 496 -7.69 4.95 37.13
N LYS A 497 -7.23 6.05 36.55
CA LYS A 497 -5.81 6.41 36.50
C LYS A 497 -5.13 6.47 37.87
N HIS A 498 -5.80 7.05 38.86
CA HIS A 498 -5.28 7.13 40.23
C HIS A 498 -5.19 5.77 40.95
N GLN A 499 -5.85 4.73 40.44
CA GLN A 499 -5.85 3.39 41.03
C GLN A 499 -4.78 2.48 40.43
N LEU A 500 -4.30 2.78 39.22
CA LEU A 500 -3.34 1.95 38.49
C LEU A 500 -2.03 1.74 39.26
N GLY A 501 -1.58 2.76 40.00
CA GLY A 501 -0.39 2.67 40.84
C GLY A 501 -0.50 1.62 41.95
N GLY A 502 -1.63 1.60 42.66
CA GLY A 502 -1.92 0.59 43.69
C GLY A 502 -2.03 -0.83 43.11
N ILE A 503 -2.44 -0.97 41.84
CA ILE A 503 -2.41 -2.26 41.14
C ILE A 503 -0.97 -2.70 40.90
N LEU A 504 -0.11 -1.81 40.40
CA LEU A 504 1.31 -2.11 40.20
C LEU A 504 1.96 -2.56 41.51
N ASP A 505 1.74 -1.84 42.61
CA ASP A 505 2.35 -2.16 43.90
C ASP A 505 1.95 -3.56 44.39
N LYS A 506 0.68 -3.97 44.19
CA LYS A 506 0.18 -5.30 44.56
C LYS A 506 0.86 -6.43 43.77
N VAL A 507 1.15 -6.23 42.48
CA VAL A 507 1.72 -7.28 41.61
C VAL A 507 3.24 -7.21 41.49
N ARG A 508 3.86 -6.12 41.96
CA ARG A 508 5.29 -5.83 41.79
C ARG A 508 6.18 -7.00 42.22
N GLN A 509 5.99 -7.51 43.44
CA GLN A 509 6.79 -8.61 43.97
C GLN A 509 6.57 -9.91 43.20
N GLY A 510 5.31 -10.26 42.90
CA GLY A 510 4.93 -11.48 42.19
C GLY A 510 5.43 -11.55 40.74
N LEU A 511 5.53 -10.39 40.07
CA LEU A 511 6.06 -10.27 38.71
C LEU A 511 7.58 -10.01 38.69
N GLY A 512 8.20 -9.75 39.84
CA GLY A 512 9.59 -9.32 39.93
C GLY A 512 9.84 -8.04 39.13
N ILE A 513 8.93 -7.07 39.23
CA ILE A 513 9.09 -5.73 38.70
C ILE A 513 9.92 -4.94 39.72
N GLY A 514 10.98 -4.28 39.27
CA GLY A 514 11.83 -3.44 40.11
C GLY A 514 11.08 -2.20 40.59
N GLY A 515 11.40 -1.74 41.81
CA GLY A 515 10.99 -0.42 42.26
C GLY A 515 11.70 0.66 41.43
N CYS A 516 10.95 1.63 40.94
CA CYS A 516 11.52 2.74 40.16
C CYS A 516 11.84 3.98 41.00
N ASP A 517 11.30 4.07 42.21
CA ASP A 517 11.42 5.27 43.03
C ASP A 517 12.86 5.53 43.43
N GLN A 518 13.51 6.50 42.78
CA GLN A 518 14.76 7.05 43.27
C GLN A 518 14.52 8.41 43.91
N GLN A 519 14.93 8.56 45.15
CA GLN A 519 15.07 9.88 45.76
C GLN A 519 16.27 10.56 45.11
N THR A 520 15.99 11.62 44.35
CA THR A 520 17.04 12.47 43.78
C THR A 520 17.74 13.22 44.92
N GLY A 521 19.05 13.05 45.03
CA GLY A 521 19.86 13.71 46.06
C GLY A 521 19.90 15.25 45.90
N ALA A 522 20.45 15.93 46.90
CA ALA A 522 20.56 17.39 46.92
C ALA A 522 21.48 17.98 45.83
N GLU A 523 22.36 17.16 45.25
CA GLU A 523 23.36 17.53 44.22
C GLU A 523 22.74 17.83 42.85
N GLY A 524 21.53 17.35 42.59
CA GLY A 524 20.86 17.48 41.30
C GLY A 524 21.39 16.51 40.23
N ILE A 525 20.61 16.34 39.17
CA ILE A 525 20.88 15.38 38.09
C ILE A 525 21.49 16.12 36.91
N GLN A 526 22.62 15.62 36.40
CA GLN A 526 23.18 16.11 35.14
C GLN A 526 22.51 15.35 34.00
N LEU A 527 21.82 16.07 33.13
CA LEU A 527 21.24 15.49 31.92
C LEU A 527 22.29 15.49 30.81
N ASP A 528 22.32 14.44 30.00
CA ASP A 528 22.82 14.54 28.64
C ASP A 528 21.69 14.99 27.73
N VAL A 529 21.82 16.19 27.18
CA VAL A 529 20.85 16.81 26.27
C VAL A 529 21.05 16.36 24.82
N ASN A 530 22.12 15.62 24.52
CA ASN A 530 22.33 15.02 23.20
C ASN A 530 21.64 13.66 23.08
N GLU A 531 21.14 13.11 24.18
CA GLU A 531 20.45 11.83 24.18
C GLU A 531 19.14 11.93 23.39
N VAL A 532 19.07 11.11 22.33
CA VAL A 532 17.91 11.06 21.44
C VAL A 532 17.27 9.69 21.43
N VAL A 533 15.96 9.68 21.25
CA VAL A 533 15.25 8.42 21.01
C VAL A 533 15.71 7.85 19.65
N PRO A 534 16.24 6.62 19.60
CA PRO A 534 16.67 6.01 18.34
C PRO A 534 15.52 5.91 17.33
N ALA A 535 15.84 5.97 16.05
CA ALA A 535 14.85 5.83 14.97
C ALA A 535 14.02 4.55 15.14
N GLY A 536 12.70 4.66 14.91
CA GLY A 536 11.74 3.56 15.08
C GLY A 536 11.37 3.22 16.53
N LYS A 537 11.95 3.92 17.52
CA LYS A 537 11.56 3.84 18.92
C LYS A 537 10.79 5.09 19.33
N SER A 538 9.90 4.94 20.30
CA SER A 538 9.13 6.03 20.91
C SER A 538 9.78 6.57 22.19
N PHE A 539 10.70 5.82 22.78
CA PHE A 539 11.44 6.21 23.97
C PHE A 539 12.84 5.61 24.04
N HIS A 540 13.66 6.20 24.90
CA HIS A 540 15.00 5.79 25.25
C HIS A 540 15.22 5.96 26.76
N ARG A 541 16.16 5.21 27.32
CA ARG A 541 16.53 5.30 28.73
C ARG A 541 18.05 5.28 28.83
N TYR A 542 18.59 6.26 29.54
CA TYR A 542 20.01 6.29 29.93
C TYR A 542 20.14 6.44 31.45
N GLN A 543 21.38 6.33 31.95
CA GLN A 543 21.67 6.44 33.38
C GLN A 543 22.54 7.67 33.63
N TYR A 544 22.20 8.42 34.67
CA TYR A 544 23.11 9.38 35.29
C TYR A 544 23.80 8.69 36.46
N ASP A 545 25.11 8.45 36.31
CA ASP A 545 25.96 7.87 37.33
C ASP A 545 26.58 9.01 38.16
N SER A 546 26.01 9.29 39.34
CA SER A 546 26.69 10.10 40.34
C SER A 546 27.62 9.21 41.18
N SER A 547 28.55 9.82 41.91
CA SER A 547 29.49 9.10 42.79
C SER A 547 28.84 8.15 43.79
N SER A 548 27.54 8.34 44.08
CA SER A 548 26.79 7.57 45.07
C SER A 548 25.57 6.83 44.52
N ARG A 549 25.03 7.19 43.34
CA ARG A 549 23.75 6.65 42.84
C ARG A 549 23.66 6.63 41.31
N LYS A 550 22.99 5.60 40.79
CA LYS A 550 22.63 5.47 39.37
C LYS A 550 21.17 5.86 39.15
N THR A 551 20.91 7.03 38.58
CA THR A 551 19.53 7.51 38.36
C THR A 551 19.10 7.27 36.91
N PRO A 552 18.02 6.49 36.66
CA PRO A 552 17.51 6.32 35.31
C PRO A 552 16.81 7.59 34.84
N ILE A 553 17.15 8.04 33.63
CA ILE A 553 16.51 9.15 32.93
C ILE A 553 15.77 8.58 31.73
N PHE A 554 14.50 8.95 31.60
CA PHE A 554 13.62 8.52 30.53
C PHE A 554 13.49 9.62 29.50
N VAL A 555 13.69 9.28 28.24
CA VAL A 555 13.60 10.18 27.10
C VAL A 555 12.45 9.72 26.22
N THR A 556 11.48 10.57 25.95
CA THR A 556 10.35 10.28 25.04
C THR A 556 10.37 11.25 23.87
N LYS A 557 10.08 10.78 22.66
CA LYS A 557 10.09 11.61 21.44
C LYS A 557 8.67 12.02 21.05
N ALA A 558 8.46 13.30 20.81
CA ALA A 558 7.28 13.81 20.12
C ALA A 558 7.69 14.31 18.74
N GLU A 559 7.19 13.67 17.68
CA GLU A 559 7.57 13.98 16.28
C GLU A 559 6.81 15.19 15.69
N LYS A 560 5.70 15.62 16.31
CA LYS A 560 4.78 16.61 15.71
C LYS A 560 4.37 17.76 16.64
N ASP A 561 4.91 17.82 17.85
CA ASP A 561 4.86 19.00 18.71
C ASP A 561 6.32 19.37 19.00
N PRO A 562 6.81 20.50 18.44
CA PRO A 562 6.04 21.72 18.19
C PRO A 562 5.57 22.00 16.76
N LEU A 563 6.31 21.64 15.69
CA LEU A 563 5.94 21.85 14.28
C LEU A 563 6.72 20.88 13.37
N LEU A 564 6.24 20.70 12.12
CA LEU A 564 6.93 19.89 11.11
C LEU A 564 8.35 20.43 10.82
N GLY A 565 9.34 19.53 10.72
CA GLY A 565 10.75 19.85 10.58
C GLY A 565 11.50 19.84 11.91
N PHE A 566 10.81 19.81 13.05
CA PHE A 566 11.41 19.72 14.37
C PHE A 566 10.78 18.58 15.16
N PHE A 567 11.57 18.00 16.06
CA PHE A 567 11.07 17.08 17.07
C PHE A 567 11.58 17.47 18.45
N LYS A 568 10.87 17.06 19.50
CA LYS A 568 11.32 17.24 20.88
C LYS A 568 11.51 15.90 21.58
N ASN A 569 12.55 15.84 22.39
CA ASN A 569 12.78 14.78 23.35
C ASN A 569 12.51 15.28 24.76
N THR A 570 11.66 14.60 25.50
CA THR A 570 11.31 14.98 26.88
C THR A 570 12.05 14.06 27.83
N HIS A 571 12.98 14.64 28.60
CA HIS A 571 13.77 14.00 29.65
C HIS A 571 13.04 14.09 30.97
N LYS A 572 12.81 12.94 31.61
CA LYS A 572 12.12 12.82 32.90
C LYS A 572 12.89 11.91 33.83
N VAL A 573 12.80 12.25 35.11
CA VAL A 573 13.31 11.41 36.20
C VAL A 573 12.13 11.00 37.05
N TYR A 574 12.03 9.70 37.29
CA TYR A 574 10.96 9.17 38.08
C TYR A 574 11.25 9.31 39.58
N SER A 575 10.41 10.07 40.26
CA SER A 575 10.54 10.41 41.69
C SER A 575 9.16 10.45 42.33
N LYS A 576 9.08 10.12 43.63
CA LYS A 576 7.81 10.11 44.39
C LYS A 576 7.06 11.46 44.39
N GLY A 577 7.76 12.58 44.16
CA GLY A 577 7.15 13.92 44.08
C GLY A 577 6.68 14.31 42.68
N GLY A 578 7.01 13.51 41.66
CA GLY A 578 6.88 13.88 40.25
C GLY A 578 7.78 15.04 39.83
N THR A 579 8.83 15.32 40.62
CA THR A 579 9.81 16.38 40.35
C THR A 579 11.20 15.98 40.81
N PHE A 580 12.21 16.43 40.09
CA PHE A 580 13.61 16.24 40.45
C PHE A 580 14.36 17.57 40.56
N VAL A 581 15.55 17.51 41.15
CA VAL A 581 16.51 18.61 41.13
C VAL A 581 17.39 18.43 39.90
N LEU A 582 17.42 19.43 39.02
CA LEU A 582 18.27 19.46 37.83
C LEU A 582 19.56 20.23 38.16
N SER A 583 20.71 19.62 37.87
CA SER A 583 22.01 20.28 37.95
C SER A 583 22.11 21.39 36.90
N LYS A 584 22.81 22.49 37.21
CA LYS A 584 23.17 23.47 36.17
C LYS A 584 24.11 22.86 35.14
N ASP A 585 24.99 21.95 35.57
CA ASP A 585 26.00 21.34 34.71
C ASP A 585 25.39 20.12 34.01
N LEU A 586 25.60 20.01 32.71
CA LEU A 586 25.14 18.93 31.83
C LEU A 586 26.28 17.92 31.63
N GLN A 587 25.95 16.67 31.30
CA GLN A 587 26.97 15.61 31.14
C GLN A 587 27.96 15.90 30.01
N ASN A 588 27.53 16.65 28.98
CA ASN A 588 28.37 17.05 27.86
C ASN A 588 29.24 18.29 28.13
N GLY A 589 29.37 18.71 29.39
CA GLY A 589 30.11 19.91 29.80
C GLY A 589 29.34 21.23 29.60
N GLY A 590 28.11 21.17 29.07
CA GLY A 590 27.24 22.33 28.98
C GLY A 590 26.80 22.84 30.35
N THR A 591 26.41 24.11 30.43
CA THR A 591 25.91 24.73 31.66
C THR A 591 24.62 25.49 31.40
N ILE A 592 23.62 25.31 32.25
CA ILE A 592 22.38 26.07 32.26
C ILE A 592 22.58 27.27 33.19
N ILE A 593 22.29 28.47 32.69
CA ILE A 593 22.30 29.69 33.48
C ILE A 593 21.08 29.67 34.40
N ALA A 594 21.24 29.02 35.56
CA ALA A 594 20.34 29.04 36.70
C ALA A 594 20.84 30.07 37.72
N GLY A 595 19.95 30.55 38.62
CA GLY A 595 20.33 31.51 39.67
C GLY A 595 21.46 31.00 40.60
N SER A 596 21.83 31.81 41.60
CA SER A 596 23.02 31.63 42.45
C SER A 596 23.19 30.23 43.08
N SER A 597 22.12 29.48 43.29
CA SER A 597 22.15 28.14 43.89
C SER A 597 22.85 27.06 43.05
N GLY A 598 23.11 27.33 41.76
CA GLY A 598 23.73 26.38 40.83
C GLY A 598 22.90 25.14 40.53
N LYS A 599 21.62 25.14 40.89
CA LYS A 599 20.67 24.07 40.65
C LYS A 599 19.29 24.62 40.33
N ILE A 600 18.47 23.79 39.72
CA ILE A 600 17.09 24.11 39.39
C ILE A 600 16.21 23.11 40.15
N SER A 601 15.50 23.59 41.17
CA SER A 601 14.59 22.77 41.98
C SER A 601 13.23 22.59 41.30
N SER A 602 12.51 21.54 41.74
CA SER A 602 11.13 21.25 41.35
C SER A 602 10.93 21.10 39.84
N VAL A 603 11.93 20.57 39.13
CA VAL A 603 11.82 20.28 37.69
C VAL A 603 10.92 19.09 37.49
N LYS A 604 9.86 19.26 36.70
CA LYS A 604 8.96 18.19 36.29
C LYS A 604 9.55 17.41 35.11
N GLU A 605 10.02 18.12 34.11
CA GLU A 605 10.57 17.57 32.87
C GLU A 605 11.48 18.59 32.17
N VAL A 606 12.37 18.10 31.32
CA VAL A 606 13.23 18.91 30.44
C VAL A 606 12.99 18.48 29.01
N GLU A 607 12.49 19.40 28.19
CA GLU A 607 12.32 19.23 26.76
C GLU A 607 13.58 19.68 26.03
N VAL A 608 14.07 18.87 25.10
CA VAL A 608 15.19 19.18 24.24
C VAL A 608 14.70 19.12 22.80
N TYR A 609 14.84 20.22 22.08
CA TYR A 609 14.36 20.33 20.71
C TYR A 609 15.51 20.14 19.72
N PHE A 610 15.20 19.48 18.61
CA PHE A 610 16.12 19.13 17.54
C PHE A 610 15.50 19.48 16.18
N TRP A 611 16.35 19.68 15.20
CA TRP A 611 15.96 19.79 13.80
C TRP A 611 15.98 18.39 13.15
N ASP A 612 14.93 18.02 12.42
CA ASP A 612 14.78 16.69 11.83
C ASP A 612 15.96 16.31 10.93
N ALA A 613 16.48 17.28 10.16
CA ALA A 613 17.60 17.02 9.27
C ALA A 613 18.95 16.92 10.00
N ASN A 614 19.06 17.43 11.24
CA ASN A 614 20.26 17.28 12.06
C ASN A 614 19.91 16.91 13.51
N PRO A 615 19.50 15.65 13.76
CA PRO A 615 19.01 15.20 15.05
C PRO A 615 20.10 15.11 16.13
N LYS A 616 21.37 15.39 15.79
CA LYS A 616 22.51 15.29 16.72
C LYS A 616 22.79 16.59 17.47
N ILE A 617 22.21 17.71 17.03
CA ILE A 617 22.50 19.03 17.60
C ILE A 617 21.24 19.55 18.30
N PRO A 618 21.20 19.58 19.64
CA PRO A 618 20.10 20.20 20.36
C PRO A 618 20.13 21.72 20.12
N ILE A 619 18.96 22.29 19.82
CA ILE A 619 18.82 23.72 19.46
C ILE A 619 18.13 24.53 20.54
N LEU A 620 17.23 23.93 21.33
CA LEU A 620 16.48 24.64 22.38
C LEU A 620 16.23 23.72 23.57
N LEU A 621 16.28 24.24 24.79
CA LEU A 621 15.82 23.54 26.00
C LEU A 621 14.55 24.22 26.53
N GLY A 622 13.54 23.42 26.91
CA GLY A 622 12.39 23.85 27.70
C GLY A 622 12.43 23.19 29.07
N ILE A 623 12.50 23.96 30.15
CA ILE A 623 12.50 23.41 31.51
C ILE A 623 11.16 23.73 32.17
N THR A 624 10.37 22.70 32.44
CA THR A 624 9.06 22.83 33.08
C THR A 624 9.19 22.57 34.57
N LYS A 625 8.77 23.53 35.40
CA LYS A 625 8.77 23.39 36.86
C LYS A 625 7.35 23.13 37.38
N LYS A 626 7.26 22.28 38.40
CA LYS A 626 6.01 22.09 39.17
C LYS A 626 5.96 23.17 40.27
N THR A 627 5.28 24.27 39.97
CA THR A 627 4.91 25.29 40.97
C THR A 627 3.38 25.33 41.11
N GLN A 628 2.80 26.38 41.71
CA GLN A 628 1.33 26.56 41.71
C GLN A 628 0.75 26.65 40.29
N LYS A 629 1.52 27.20 39.34
CA LYS A 629 1.21 27.21 37.91
C LYS A 629 2.37 26.56 37.16
N GLU A 630 2.12 25.52 36.39
CA GLU A 630 3.16 24.94 35.54
C GLU A 630 3.53 25.95 34.44
N TYR A 631 4.81 26.25 34.32
CA TYR A 631 5.35 27.07 33.24
C TYR A 631 6.67 26.48 32.76
N THR A 632 6.90 26.62 31.46
CA THR A 632 8.12 26.19 30.78
C THR A 632 8.97 27.41 30.50
N THR A 633 10.23 27.39 30.92
CA THR A 633 11.21 28.42 30.54
C THR A 633 12.08 27.88 29.43
N TYR A 634 12.20 28.62 28.33
CA TYR A 634 13.04 28.26 27.20
C TYR A 634 14.45 28.82 27.33
N TYR A 635 15.45 28.05 26.93
CA TYR A 635 16.86 28.38 26.97
C TYR A 635 17.48 28.12 25.60
N GLY A 636 18.05 29.15 24.99
CA GLY A 636 18.88 29.03 23.79
C GLY A 636 20.36 28.92 24.16
N THR A 637 21.22 28.60 23.19
CA THR A 637 22.67 28.47 23.40
C THR A 637 23.47 29.11 22.27
N LEU A 638 24.52 29.87 22.61
CA LEU A 638 25.52 30.33 21.64
C LEU A 638 26.73 29.40 21.60
N ILE A 639 27.14 28.85 22.75
CA ILE A 639 28.31 27.98 22.90
C ILE A 639 27.86 26.71 23.66
N GLN A 640 28.32 26.56 24.89
CA GLN A 640 27.96 25.50 25.85
C GLN A 640 27.15 26.07 27.02
N ARG A 641 26.72 27.34 26.94
CA ARG A 641 25.94 28.02 27.98
C ARG A 641 24.50 28.22 27.51
N TRP A 642 23.57 27.55 28.17
CA TRP A 642 22.14 27.62 27.92
C TRP A 642 21.51 28.71 28.77
N GLY A 643 20.96 29.75 28.14
CA GLY A 643 20.44 30.93 28.83
C GLY A 643 19.10 31.38 28.28
N PRO A 644 18.18 31.88 29.14
CA PRO A 644 16.89 32.38 28.68
C PRO A 644 17.02 33.70 27.92
N SER A 645 18.09 34.47 28.16
CA SER A 645 18.33 35.75 27.46
C SER A 645 18.48 35.59 25.95
N GLN A 646 18.91 34.43 25.47
CA GLN A 646 19.09 34.15 24.04
C GLN A 646 17.78 34.02 23.27
N VAL A 647 16.67 33.76 23.97
CA VAL A 647 15.33 33.55 23.38
C VAL A 647 14.28 34.38 24.11
N SER A 648 14.70 35.40 24.85
CA SER A 648 13.81 36.26 25.62
C SER A 648 12.89 37.05 24.68
N GLY A 649 11.59 37.07 24.95
CA GLY A 649 10.60 37.75 24.11
C GLY A 649 10.28 37.04 22.78
N MET A 650 10.84 35.85 22.55
CA MET A 650 10.46 34.99 21.43
C MET A 650 9.41 33.98 21.90
N ASP A 651 8.42 33.70 21.05
CA ASP A 651 7.59 32.50 21.26
C ASP A 651 8.40 31.21 20.98
N LYS A 652 7.80 30.05 21.28
CA LYS A 652 8.44 28.74 21.09
C LYS A 652 8.94 28.55 19.64
N GLN A 653 8.16 28.97 18.65
CA GLN A 653 8.50 28.75 17.24
C GLN A 653 9.62 29.69 16.78
N GLN A 654 9.53 30.97 17.12
CA GLN A 654 10.57 31.97 16.86
C GLN A 654 11.89 31.57 17.51
N ALA A 655 11.85 31.04 18.74
CA ALA A 655 13.03 30.53 19.43
C ALA A 655 13.68 29.35 18.70
N LEU A 656 12.88 28.42 18.15
CA LEU A 656 13.38 27.29 17.36
C LEU A 656 14.03 27.76 16.05
N ASP A 657 13.36 28.63 15.29
CA ASP A 657 13.91 29.15 14.04
C ASP A 657 15.18 29.96 14.29
N HIS A 658 15.19 30.78 15.34
CA HIS A 658 16.36 31.55 15.77
C HIS A 658 17.55 30.64 16.11
N GLN A 659 17.34 29.64 16.96
CA GLN A 659 18.41 28.73 17.41
C GLN A 659 18.85 27.76 16.31
N ASN A 660 17.95 27.32 15.43
CA ASN A 660 18.30 26.46 14.30
C ASN A 660 19.13 27.24 13.25
N CYS A 661 18.81 28.52 13.03
CA CYS A 661 19.65 29.41 12.24
C CYS A 661 21.05 29.52 12.87
N GLN A 662 21.13 29.81 14.18
CA GLN A 662 22.40 29.94 14.91
C GLN A 662 23.28 28.68 14.84
N LYS A 663 22.68 27.50 15.03
CA LYS A 663 23.42 26.23 15.18
C LYS A 663 23.62 25.46 13.89
N ASN A 664 22.62 25.44 13.02
CA ASN A 664 22.61 24.64 11.80
C ASN A 664 22.68 25.48 10.53
N ASN A 665 22.74 26.82 10.63
CA ASN A 665 22.66 27.72 9.49
C ASN A 665 21.39 27.51 8.64
N ALA A 666 20.30 27.08 9.28
CA ALA A 666 19.04 26.71 8.64
C ALA A 666 17.97 27.79 8.86
N ILE A 667 17.28 28.21 7.81
CA ILE A 667 16.23 29.25 7.87
C ILE A 667 14.85 28.70 7.47
N PRO A 668 13.75 29.19 8.07
CA PRO A 668 12.41 28.92 7.56
C PRO A 668 12.17 29.69 6.25
N ILE A 669 11.33 29.14 5.38
CA ILE A 669 10.91 29.77 4.11
C ILE A 669 9.40 29.73 3.98
N GLU A 670 8.81 30.88 3.63
CA GLU A 670 7.40 30.98 3.26
C GLU A 670 7.27 31.06 1.73
N LEU A 671 6.59 30.09 1.13
CA LEU A 671 6.53 29.95 -0.33
C LEU A 671 5.71 31.05 -1.02
N THR A 672 4.80 31.70 -0.30
CA THR A 672 4.01 32.82 -0.83
C THR A 672 4.82 34.10 -0.98
N ASP A 673 5.85 34.26 -0.16
CA ASP A 673 6.82 35.37 -0.25
C ASP A 673 8.17 34.92 0.34
N PRO A 674 9.01 34.23 -0.46
CA PRO A 674 10.28 33.71 0.04
C PRO A 674 11.28 34.79 0.46
N THR A 675 11.06 36.05 0.06
CA THR A 675 12.00 37.15 0.33
C THR A 675 11.82 37.77 1.71
N ASP A 676 10.62 37.64 2.29
CA ASP A 676 10.30 38.19 3.60
C ASP A 676 10.67 37.21 4.73
N LEU A 677 11.90 37.35 5.23
CA LEU A 677 12.34 36.67 6.45
C LEU A 677 11.95 37.42 7.73
N GLU A 678 11.41 38.64 7.65
CA GLU A 678 11.02 39.42 8.84
C GLU A 678 9.82 38.77 9.55
N ARG A 679 8.92 38.12 8.80
CA ARG A 679 7.78 37.39 9.38
C ARG A 679 8.16 36.29 10.37
N PHE A 680 9.39 35.77 10.30
CA PHE A 680 9.89 34.75 11.21
C PHE A 680 10.66 35.33 12.41
N LYS A 681 10.79 36.67 12.50
CA LYS A 681 11.48 37.35 13.60
C LYS A 681 10.48 37.80 14.65
N ALA A 682 10.89 37.74 15.92
CA ALA A 682 10.12 38.37 16.98
C ALA A 682 10.15 39.90 16.82
N LYS A 683 9.02 40.56 17.05
CA LYS A 683 8.86 42.02 16.89
C LYS A 683 9.81 42.81 17.80
N ASP A 684 9.91 42.39 19.06
CA ASP A 684 10.65 43.13 20.10
C ASP A 684 12.11 42.66 20.25
N ASN A 685 12.43 41.47 19.73
CA ASN A 685 13.77 40.89 19.83
C ASN A 685 14.11 40.11 18.55
N PRO A 686 14.42 40.80 17.44
CA PRO A 686 14.64 40.15 16.16
C PRO A 686 15.82 39.19 16.25
N SER A 687 15.65 38.00 15.65
CA SER A 687 16.70 36.97 15.63
C SER A 687 18.01 37.54 15.07
N SER A 688 19.07 37.51 15.89
CA SER A 688 20.40 37.96 15.48
C SER A 688 20.97 37.19 14.29
N CYS A 689 20.63 35.90 14.13
CA CYS A 689 21.08 35.11 12.98
C CYS A 689 20.32 35.44 11.68
N LEU A 690 18.98 35.36 11.72
CA LEU A 690 18.12 35.69 10.57
C LEU A 690 18.34 37.12 10.03
N LYS A 691 18.86 38.06 10.84
CA LYS A 691 19.25 39.39 10.37
C LYS A 691 20.29 39.37 9.25
N TYR A 692 21.15 38.36 9.22
CA TYR A 692 22.24 38.24 8.25
C TYR A 692 21.94 37.22 7.14
N LYS A 693 20.69 36.80 7.04
CA LYS A 693 20.18 35.91 6.00
C LYS A 693 19.33 36.71 5.03
N SER A 694 19.46 36.40 3.75
CA SER A 694 18.63 37.03 2.73
C SER A 694 18.27 36.04 1.64
N VAL A 695 17.05 36.17 1.15
CA VAL A 695 16.56 35.45 -0.02
C VAL A 695 16.23 36.53 -1.06
N LYS A 696 16.88 36.48 -2.21
CA LYS A 696 16.76 37.53 -3.25
C LYS A 696 16.17 36.93 -4.51
N SER A 697 15.16 37.60 -5.07
CA SER A 697 14.65 37.21 -6.39
C SER A 697 15.74 37.34 -7.44
N GLN A 698 15.93 36.30 -8.25
CA GLN A 698 16.85 36.32 -9.38
C GLN A 698 16.14 36.83 -10.62
N LYS A 699 16.82 37.67 -11.41
CA LYS A 699 16.32 38.15 -12.69
C LYS A 699 16.47 37.10 -13.81
N SER A 700 17.50 36.27 -13.74
CA SER A 700 17.73 35.18 -14.67
C SER A 700 16.88 33.97 -14.28
N LEU A 701 15.77 33.79 -15.00
CA LEU A 701 14.91 32.63 -14.84
C LEU A 701 15.47 31.44 -15.64
N PRO A 702 15.34 30.20 -15.14
CA PRO A 702 15.64 29.04 -15.96
C PRO A 702 14.71 29.00 -17.18
N SER A 703 15.24 28.65 -18.35
CA SER A 703 14.43 28.44 -19.55
C SER A 703 13.52 27.23 -19.35
N LEU A 704 12.21 27.44 -19.44
CA LEU A 704 11.24 26.36 -19.50
C LEU A 704 11.21 25.78 -20.94
N PRO A 705 10.87 24.48 -21.10
CA PRO A 705 10.63 23.90 -22.42
C PRO A 705 9.56 24.69 -23.20
N SER A 706 9.66 24.72 -24.52
CA SER A 706 8.71 25.44 -25.40
C SER A 706 7.27 25.00 -25.23
N GLU A 707 7.03 23.79 -24.73
CA GLU A 707 5.72 23.20 -24.50
C GLU A 707 5.11 23.65 -23.16
N ALA A 708 5.91 24.24 -22.27
CA ALA A 708 5.51 24.62 -20.91
C ALA A 708 5.06 26.10 -20.80
N VAL A 709 4.41 26.64 -21.85
CA VAL A 709 4.01 28.05 -21.94
C VAL A 709 3.03 28.50 -20.85
N ASP A 710 2.25 27.59 -20.28
CA ASP A 710 1.25 27.88 -19.24
C ASP A 710 1.84 27.98 -17.82
N TYR A 711 3.13 27.74 -17.69
CA TYR A 711 3.84 27.74 -16.43
C TYR A 711 4.80 28.93 -16.33
N LYS A 712 4.94 29.44 -15.11
CA LYS A 712 5.99 30.38 -14.72
C LYS A 712 6.84 29.77 -13.62
N VAL A 713 8.10 30.15 -13.62
CA VAL A 713 9.07 29.81 -12.60
C VAL A 713 9.55 31.09 -11.93
N GLU A 714 9.54 31.09 -10.60
CA GLU A 714 10.19 32.12 -9.80
C GLU A 714 11.47 31.51 -9.23
N SER A 715 12.59 32.22 -9.34
CA SER A 715 13.90 31.76 -8.85
C SER A 715 14.42 32.73 -7.80
N TYR A 716 14.90 32.19 -6.69
CA TYR A 716 15.41 32.92 -5.56
C TYR A 716 16.80 32.42 -5.20
N GLU A 717 17.73 33.35 -4.97
CA GLU A 717 19.06 33.08 -4.47
C GLU A 717 19.06 33.17 -2.95
N ILE A 718 19.63 32.16 -2.28
CA ILE A 718 19.73 32.13 -0.82
C ILE A 718 21.15 32.52 -0.43
N LEU A 719 21.26 33.66 0.24
CA LEU A 719 22.54 34.29 0.59
C LEU A 719 22.74 34.36 2.10
N ASP A 720 23.99 34.16 2.50
CA ASP A 720 24.50 34.54 3.81
C ASP A 720 25.32 35.84 3.63
N VAL A 721 24.93 36.91 4.31
CA VAL A 721 25.57 38.23 4.13
C VAL A 721 27.04 38.21 4.58
N HIS A 722 27.42 37.31 5.49
CA HIS A 722 28.79 37.18 5.99
C HIS A 722 29.64 36.17 5.22
N LYS A 723 29.01 35.24 4.52
CA LYS A 723 29.68 34.18 3.75
C LYS A 723 29.15 34.27 2.32
N HIS A 724 29.92 34.91 1.44
CA HIS A 724 29.50 35.31 0.09
C HIS A 724 28.96 34.19 -0.85
N THR A 725 28.77 32.93 -0.42
CA THR A 725 28.03 31.91 -1.19
C THR A 725 27.36 30.83 -0.31
N GLY A 726 26.15 30.40 -0.71
CA GLY A 726 25.65 29.01 -0.72
C GLY A 726 25.75 28.14 0.54
N THR A 727 25.81 28.70 1.75
CA THR A 727 25.98 27.92 3.00
C THR A 727 24.72 27.84 3.86
N THR A 728 23.57 28.28 3.36
CA THR A 728 22.32 28.28 4.13
C THR A 728 21.51 27.02 3.84
N ARG A 729 20.89 26.45 4.88
CA ARG A 729 19.98 25.31 4.80
C ARG A 729 18.54 25.79 4.98
N ILE A 730 17.55 24.96 4.68
CA ILE A 730 16.12 25.29 4.92
C ILE A 730 15.62 24.48 6.10
N SER A 731 15.14 25.11 7.17
CA SER A 731 14.71 24.41 8.40
C SER A 731 13.30 23.84 8.30
N ARG A 732 12.40 24.61 7.67
CA ARG A 732 11.00 24.26 7.42
C ARG A 732 10.46 25.12 6.30
N VAL A 733 9.36 24.68 5.69
CA VAL A 733 8.69 25.38 4.61
C VAL A 733 7.24 25.63 4.99
N THR A 734 6.77 26.86 4.82
CA THR A 734 5.37 27.24 5.02
C THR A 734 4.72 27.71 3.74
N TYR A 735 3.40 27.63 3.71
CA TYR A 735 2.54 28.21 2.70
C TYR A 735 1.37 28.92 3.38
N ASN A 736 1.22 30.24 3.17
CA ASN A 736 0.26 31.07 3.90
C ASN A 736 0.37 30.88 5.42
N GLU A 737 1.60 30.94 5.95
CA GLU A 737 1.92 30.78 7.38
C GLU A 737 1.64 29.39 7.96
N ASN A 738 1.12 28.46 7.16
CA ASN A 738 0.86 27.08 7.57
C ASN A 738 2.03 26.19 7.19
N PRO A 739 2.47 25.25 8.06
CA PRO A 739 3.49 24.26 7.71
C PRO A 739 3.07 23.43 6.49
N THR A 740 3.97 23.29 5.52
CA THR A 740 3.79 22.31 4.43
C THR A 740 4.31 20.94 4.86
N ASN A 741 4.06 19.89 4.07
CA ASN A 741 4.63 18.54 4.28
C ASN A 741 6.01 18.34 3.63
N ILE A 742 6.67 19.42 3.18
CA ILE A 742 7.98 19.35 2.53
C ILE A 742 9.04 18.98 3.57
N VAL A 743 9.62 17.78 3.43
CA VAL A 743 10.73 17.33 4.26
C VAL A 743 11.99 18.06 3.82
N THR A 744 12.61 18.81 4.74
CA THR A 744 13.84 19.56 4.47
C THR A 744 15.08 18.69 4.66
N THR A 745 16.18 19.02 3.98
CA THR A 745 17.46 18.31 4.08
C THR A 745 18.53 19.12 4.79
N ASP A 746 19.58 18.44 5.28
CA ASP A 746 20.75 19.05 5.90
C ASP A 746 21.77 19.56 4.85
N ALA A 747 21.41 19.51 3.59
CA ALA A 747 22.22 20.04 2.51
C ALA A 747 22.08 21.55 2.41
N PHE A 748 23.14 22.21 1.98
CA PHE A 748 23.09 23.62 1.66
C PHE A 748 22.29 23.85 0.37
N VAL A 749 21.41 24.85 0.41
CA VAL A 749 20.56 25.24 -0.70
C VAL A 749 21.04 26.61 -1.19
N SER A 750 21.48 26.67 -2.44
CA SER A 750 21.94 27.91 -3.07
C SER A 750 20.83 28.64 -3.80
N GLN A 751 19.87 27.91 -4.35
CA GLN A 751 18.71 28.48 -5.05
C GLN A 751 17.43 27.73 -4.68
N LEU A 752 16.35 28.49 -4.55
CA LEU A 752 14.98 28.01 -4.44
C LEU A 752 14.26 28.36 -5.74
N ARG A 753 13.60 27.41 -6.38
CA ARG A 753 12.70 27.69 -7.50
C ARG A 753 11.29 27.20 -7.22
N ILE A 754 10.32 28.02 -7.57
CA ILE A 754 8.90 27.75 -7.38
C ILE A 754 8.24 27.78 -8.74
N TYR A 755 7.71 26.63 -9.16
CA TYR A 755 7.01 26.47 -10.43
C TYR A 755 5.52 26.53 -10.17
N LYS A 756 4.79 27.36 -10.93
CA LYS A 756 3.36 27.57 -10.79
C LYS A 756 2.72 27.86 -12.13
N TRP A 757 1.41 27.73 -12.21
CA TRP A 757 0.65 28.21 -13.37
C TRP A 757 0.79 29.73 -13.50
N ASN A 758 0.77 30.26 -14.73
CA ASN A 758 0.90 31.71 -15.00
C ASN A 758 -0.07 32.58 -14.17
N ASN A 759 -1.27 32.06 -13.90
CA ASN A 759 -2.33 32.76 -13.17
C ASN A 759 -2.63 32.17 -11.78
N SER A 760 -1.74 31.34 -11.23
CA SER A 760 -1.91 30.76 -9.89
C SER A 760 -0.88 31.30 -8.91
N LEU A 761 -1.26 31.36 -7.63
CA LEU A 761 -0.37 31.59 -6.48
C LEU A 761 -0.01 30.28 -5.77
N ILE A 762 -0.54 29.15 -6.22
CA ILE A 762 -0.30 27.83 -5.65
C ILE A 762 0.93 27.21 -6.33
N PRO A 763 1.99 26.88 -5.58
CA PRO A 763 3.13 26.13 -6.10
C PRO A 763 2.69 24.76 -6.62
N LEU A 764 3.17 24.38 -7.80
CA LEU A 764 3.06 23.03 -8.35
C LEU A 764 4.28 22.20 -7.98
N LEU A 765 5.46 22.76 -8.21
CA LEU A 765 6.74 22.16 -7.86
C LEU A 765 7.58 23.16 -7.08
N VAL A 766 8.31 22.66 -6.10
CA VAL A 766 9.36 23.39 -5.40
C VAL A 766 10.67 22.66 -5.63
N GLU A 767 11.68 23.38 -6.11
CA GLU A 767 13.03 22.86 -6.34
C GLU A 767 14.00 23.53 -5.36
N PHE A 768 14.69 22.72 -4.55
CA PHE A 768 15.86 23.13 -3.79
C PHE A 768 17.12 22.75 -4.55
N LYS A 769 17.83 23.76 -5.05
CA LYS A 769 19.09 23.56 -5.75
C LYS A 769 20.24 23.50 -4.75
N LYS A 770 20.88 22.33 -4.69
CA LYS A 770 22.01 22.02 -3.83
C LYS A 770 23.29 21.98 -4.68
N SER A 771 24.44 21.98 -4.03
CA SER A 771 25.73 21.77 -4.72
C SER A 771 25.83 20.38 -5.37
N SER A 772 25.17 19.37 -4.79
CA SER A 772 25.15 17.98 -5.28
C SER A 772 24.03 17.68 -6.28
N GLY A 773 23.21 18.66 -6.66
CA GLY A 773 22.09 18.49 -7.59
C GLY A 773 20.81 19.18 -7.11
N SER A 774 19.68 18.84 -7.74
CA SER A 774 18.37 19.41 -7.39
C SER A 774 17.53 18.42 -6.60
N GLU A 775 16.79 18.93 -5.63
CA GLU A 775 15.75 18.20 -4.91
C GLU A 775 14.38 18.82 -5.21
N TRP A 776 13.41 17.96 -5.53
CA TRP A 776 12.11 18.37 -6.04
C TRP A 776 11.00 17.88 -5.13
N HIS A 777 10.04 18.76 -4.88
CA HIS A 777 8.83 18.47 -4.15
C HIS A 777 7.63 18.83 -5.00
N GLU A 778 6.71 17.88 -5.17
CA GLU A 778 5.47 18.06 -5.91
C GLU A 778 4.35 18.39 -4.92
N ASN A 779 3.52 19.37 -5.28
CA ASN A 779 2.28 19.62 -4.58
C ASN A 779 1.27 18.52 -4.93
N LEU A 780 1.12 17.57 -4.02
CA LEU A 780 0.18 16.44 -4.16
C LEU A 780 -1.22 16.75 -3.64
N ALA A 781 -1.55 18.02 -3.38
CA ALA A 781 -2.90 18.40 -3.02
C ALA A 781 -3.86 17.83 -4.07
N THR A 782 -4.81 16.99 -3.61
CA THR A 782 -5.86 16.49 -4.47
C THR A 782 -6.69 17.70 -4.90
N PRO A 783 -6.85 17.96 -6.21
CA PRO A 783 -7.70 19.05 -6.65
C PRO A 783 -9.05 18.90 -5.98
N LEU A 784 -9.57 19.96 -5.38
CA LEU A 784 -10.88 19.89 -4.73
C LEU A 784 -11.98 19.86 -5.79
N LEU A 785 -11.70 20.51 -6.92
CA LEU A 785 -12.49 20.43 -8.13
C LEU A 785 -11.64 20.15 -9.37
N ILE A 786 -12.17 19.30 -10.24
CA ILE A 786 -11.69 19.11 -11.59
C ILE A 786 -12.72 19.67 -12.56
N TYR A 787 -12.25 20.53 -13.46
CA TYR A 787 -13.01 20.98 -14.61
C TYR A 787 -12.54 20.23 -15.85
N TYR A 788 -13.47 19.64 -16.59
CA TYR A 788 -13.18 18.99 -17.86
C TYR A 788 -14.21 19.38 -18.91
N THR A 789 -13.74 19.59 -20.14
CA THR A 789 -14.58 19.95 -21.30
C THR A 789 -14.52 18.82 -22.31
N THR A 790 -15.66 18.21 -22.62
CA THR A 790 -15.78 17.16 -23.66
C THR A 790 -16.94 17.53 -24.57
N ASP A 791 -16.71 17.56 -25.89
CA ASP A 791 -17.74 17.80 -26.91
C ASP A 791 -18.53 19.12 -26.72
N GLY A 792 -17.86 20.18 -26.25
CA GLY A 792 -18.48 21.48 -25.99
C GLY A 792 -19.30 21.55 -24.70
N HIS A 793 -19.35 20.48 -23.91
CA HIS A 793 -19.99 20.46 -22.60
C HIS A 793 -18.97 20.58 -21.48
N ASN A 794 -19.20 21.57 -20.63
CA ASN A 794 -18.42 21.87 -19.45
C ASN A 794 -18.96 21.05 -18.27
N LYS A 795 -18.10 20.30 -17.60
CA LYS A 795 -18.51 19.51 -16.43
C LYS A 795 -17.49 19.68 -15.31
N TRP A 796 -18.01 19.85 -14.11
CA TRP A 796 -17.22 19.94 -12.89
C TRP A 796 -17.37 18.65 -12.09
N PHE A 797 -16.26 18.19 -11.52
CA PHE A 797 -16.23 17.12 -10.55
C PHE A 797 -15.61 17.63 -9.26
N LYS A 798 -16.10 17.15 -8.12
CA LYS A 798 -15.52 17.37 -6.79
C LYS A 798 -15.03 16.06 -6.19
N ASP A 799 -13.99 16.14 -5.37
CA ASP A 799 -13.45 14.98 -4.68
C ASP A 799 -14.43 14.49 -3.61
N SER A 800 -14.79 13.20 -3.68
CA SER A 800 -15.72 12.54 -2.77
C SER A 800 -14.97 12.18 -1.50
N VAL A 801 -14.98 13.11 -0.55
CA VAL A 801 -14.24 13.11 0.73
C VAL A 801 -13.97 11.69 1.26
N GLY A 802 -12.71 11.25 1.21
CA GLY A 802 -12.23 10.02 1.84
C GLY A 802 -12.36 8.71 1.04
N SER A 803 -12.91 8.73 -0.17
CA SER A 803 -13.10 7.52 -1.00
C SER A 803 -12.22 7.43 -2.24
N GLY A 804 -11.49 8.50 -2.59
CA GLY A 804 -10.67 8.57 -3.80
C GLY A 804 -11.48 8.56 -5.11
N GLY A 805 -12.79 8.81 -5.04
CA GLY A 805 -13.68 8.91 -6.20
C GLY A 805 -14.09 10.35 -6.51
N TRP A 806 -14.43 10.63 -7.76
CA TRP A 806 -14.94 11.93 -8.21
C TRP A 806 -16.46 11.90 -8.33
N THR A 807 -17.15 12.89 -7.78
CA THR A 807 -18.60 13.08 -7.96
C THR A 807 -18.86 14.34 -8.76
N LYS A 808 -19.89 14.33 -9.61
CA LYS A 808 -20.24 15.52 -10.40
C LYS A 808 -20.61 16.65 -9.43
N ALA A 809 -19.96 17.81 -9.55
CA ALA A 809 -20.34 19.00 -8.81
C ALA A 809 -21.58 19.61 -9.47
N GLU A 810 -22.48 20.19 -8.68
CA GLU A 810 -23.69 20.89 -9.16
C GLU A 810 -23.33 22.29 -9.68
N LEU A 811 -22.33 22.34 -10.57
CA LEU A 811 -21.87 23.55 -11.25
C LEU A 811 -22.21 23.36 -12.73
N ASP A 812 -23.33 23.96 -13.16
CA ASP A 812 -23.78 23.91 -14.56
C ASP A 812 -23.15 25.00 -15.44
N ASN A 813 -22.28 25.84 -14.86
CA ASN A 813 -21.83 27.09 -15.47
C ASN A 813 -20.36 27.07 -15.89
N LYS A 814 -20.03 28.00 -16.80
CA LYS A 814 -18.68 28.22 -17.34
C LYS A 814 -17.67 28.59 -16.23
N PRO A 815 -16.36 28.41 -16.45
CA PRO A 815 -15.31 28.80 -15.49
C PRO A 815 -15.34 30.26 -15.01
N GLU A 816 -16.10 31.12 -15.68
CA GLU A 816 -16.30 32.52 -15.31
C GLU A 816 -17.14 32.73 -14.04
N ASP A 817 -17.86 31.71 -13.56
CA ASP A 817 -18.74 31.79 -12.39
C ASP A 817 -18.00 31.63 -11.04
N TYR A 818 -17.05 32.53 -10.81
CA TYR A 818 -16.15 32.55 -9.65
C TYR A 818 -16.84 32.32 -8.31
N TYR A 819 -17.96 33.02 -8.04
CA TYR A 819 -18.64 32.94 -6.73
C TYR A 819 -19.28 31.58 -6.46
N LYS A 820 -19.79 30.88 -7.48
CA LYS A 820 -20.36 29.53 -7.31
C LYS A 820 -19.29 28.48 -7.11
N ILE A 821 -18.17 28.61 -7.82
CA ILE A 821 -16.99 27.75 -7.62
C ILE A 821 -16.44 27.95 -6.20
N LEU A 822 -16.38 29.20 -5.74
CA LEU A 822 -15.92 29.54 -4.39
C LEU A 822 -16.86 28.99 -3.30
N ASP A 823 -18.18 29.10 -3.48
CA ASP A 823 -19.16 28.51 -2.57
C ASP A 823 -19.03 26.98 -2.49
N GLU A 824 -18.83 26.31 -3.63
CA GLU A 824 -18.65 24.86 -3.66
C GLU A 824 -17.34 24.43 -2.99
N LEU A 825 -16.24 25.17 -3.21
CA LEU A 825 -14.96 24.96 -2.51
C LEU A 825 -15.09 25.16 -0.99
N ASN A 826 -15.79 26.22 -0.56
CA ASN A 826 -16.06 26.49 0.84
C ASN A 826 -16.91 25.38 1.48
N ASN A 827 -17.85 24.80 0.74
CA ASN A 827 -18.66 23.67 1.20
C ASN A 827 -17.80 22.40 1.35
N ILE A 828 -16.90 22.12 0.41
CA ILE A 828 -15.96 20.99 0.50
C ILE A 828 -15.02 21.17 1.70
N ASP A 829 -14.47 22.37 1.93
CA ASP A 829 -13.56 22.64 3.05
C ASP A 829 -14.28 22.49 4.41
N LYS A 830 -15.50 23.03 4.54
CA LYS A 830 -16.35 22.84 5.74
C LYS A 830 -16.59 21.37 6.06
N THR A 831 -16.78 20.52 5.04
CA THR A 831 -16.96 19.07 5.26
C THR A 831 -15.67 18.34 5.65
N ARG A 832 -14.49 18.87 5.27
CA ARG A 832 -13.19 18.26 5.60
C ARG A 832 -12.63 18.71 6.95
N ASN A 833 -12.88 19.95 7.36
CA ASN A 833 -12.37 20.53 8.60
C ASN A 833 -13.51 21.03 9.51
N PRO A 834 -14.20 20.14 10.25
CA PRO A 834 -15.28 20.52 11.16
C PRO A 834 -14.81 21.25 12.44
N CYS A 835 -13.51 21.52 12.60
CA CYS A 835 -12.95 22.14 13.80
C CYS A 835 -12.31 23.50 13.49
N LYS A 836 -13.11 24.58 13.40
CA LYS A 836 -12.62 25.96 13.59
C LYS A 836 -12.88 26.39 15.04
N PRO A 837 -11.92 27.00 15.75
CA PRO A 837 -12.19 27.70 17.01
C PRO A 837 -13.07 28.95 16.77
N PRO A 838 -13.79 29.47 17.78
CA PRO A 838 -14.71 30.58 17.61
C PRO A 838 -13.98 31.86 17.18
N GLU A 839 -14.55 32.59 16.24
CA GLU A 839 -14.03 33.86 15.72
C GLU A 839 -13.95 34.90 16.85
N THR A 840 -12.75 35.40 17.12
CA THR A 840 -12.51 36.55 17.98
C THR A 840 -12.86 37.84 17.24
N GLY A 841 -13.60 38.70 17.94
CA GLY A 841 -14.27 39.89 17.40
C GLY A 841 -13.38 40.95 16.76
N THR A 842 -14.05 41.66 15.86
CA THR A 842 -13.64 42.77 15.00
C THR A 842 -13.03 43.94 15.79
N SER A 843 -11.84 44.40 15.40
CA SER A 843 -11.32 45.73 15.75
C SER A 843 -11.28 46.63 14.52
N ALA A 844 -11.84 47.83 14.67
CA ALA A 844 -12.13 48.82 13.64
C ALA A 844 -10.89 49.35 12.91
N ALA A 845 -11.10 49.65 11.61
CA ALA A 845 -10.16 50.35 10.75
C ALA A 845 -10.07 51.84 11.12
N LEU A 846 -8.85 52.38 11.10
CA LEU A 846 -8.60 53.82 11.05
C LEU A 846 -8.01 54.16 9.67
N ALA A 847 -8.70 55.04 8.95
CA ALA A 847 -8.29 55.57 7.66
C ALA A 847 -7.29 56.72 7.82
N GLY A 848 -6.39 56.90 6.85
CA GLY A 848 -5.83 58.22 6.57
C GLY A 848 -4.49 58.26 5.83
N VAL A 849 -4.55 58.65 4.55
CA VAL A 849 -3.71 59.66 3.85
C VAL A 849 -2.18 59.51 3.92
N GLY A 850 -1.38 59.56 2.86
CA GLY A 850 -1.57 59.97 1.48
C GLY A 850 -0.22 59.94 0.74
N THR A 851 -0.35 59.99 -0.57
CA THR A 851 0.66 59.96 -1.65
C THR A 851 1.80 60.98 -1.54
N ALA A 852 3.00 60.58 -1.96
CA ALA A 852 3.95 61.45 -2.67
C ALA A 852 4.81 60.62 -3.63
N ALA A 853 4.76 60.97 -4.92
CA ALA A 853 5.54 60.41 -6.01
C ALA A 853 6.70 61.36 -6.35
N VAL A 854 7.91 60.82 -6.53
CA VAL A 854 9.06 61.41 -7.23
C VAL A 854 9.89 60.21 -7.72
N GLY A 855 10.32 60.00 -8.96
CA GLY A 855 10.51 60.91 -10.09
C GLY A 855 11.98 60.85 -10.53
N GLY A 856 12.27 60.11 -11.60
CA GLY A 856 13.53 60.17 -12.37
C GLY A 856 14.70 59.33 -11.83
N ALA A 857 15.71 58.97 -12.61
CA ALA A 857 15.96 59.06 -14.03
C ALA A 857 17.17 58.14 -14.36
N LEU A 858 17.22 57.76 -15.63
CA LEU A 858 18.26 57.13 -16.45
C LEU A 858 19.73 57.29 -16.01
N GLY A 859 20.52 56.25 -16.27
CA GLY A 859 21.99 56.32 -16.29
C GLY A 859 22.63 55.01 -16.77
N SER A 860 22.90 54.94 -18.06
CA SER A 860 23.69 53.91 -18.77
C SER A 860 25.10 53.74 -18.19
N TRP A 861 25.77 52.61 -18.47
CA TRP A 861 27.07 52.50 -19.16
C TRP A 861 27.55 51.04 -19.14
N ALA A 862 28.09 50.62 -20.27
CA ALA A 862 28.53 49.27 -20.61
C ALA A 862 29.94 48.94 -20.05
N ILE A 863 30.32 47.65 -20.06
CA ILE A 863 31.43 47.08 -20.86
C ILE A 863 31.74 45.62 -20.45
N PHE A 864 32.14 44.88 -21.48
CA PHE A 864 32.48 43.46 -21.66
C PHE A 864 33.42 42.77 -20.65
N GLY A 865 33.30 41.44 -20.61
CA GLY A 865 34.36 40.52 -20.20
C GLY A 865 33.98 39.06 -20.46
N ALA A 866 34.28 38.56 -21.67
CA ALA A 866 34.11 37.16 -22.05
C ALA A 866 35.34 36.32 -21.66
N SER A 867 35.13 35.12 -21.15
CA SER A 867 36.05 33.99 -21.34
C SER A 867 35.30 32.65 -21.27
N SER A 868 35.55 31.85 -22.31
CA SER A 868 35.23 30.43 -22.50
C SER A 868 36.00 29.55 -21.48
N ALA A 869 35.55 28.37 -21.07
CA ALA A 869 35.51 27.12 -21.85
C ALA A 869 34.85 25.96 -21.01
N PRO A 870 34.54 24.79 -21.61
CA PRO A 870 33.41 23.94 -21.25
C PRO A 870 33.74 22.61 -20.52
N ILE A 871 32.66 21.86 -20.21
CA ILE A 871 32.53 20.38 -20.01
C ILE A 871 32.11 19.94 -18.59
N ALA A 872 30.86 19.46 -18.49
CA ALA A 872 30.43 18.14 -17.95
C ALA A 872 29.08 18.20 -17.22
N GLY A 873 28.09 17.42 -17.68
CA GLY A 873 26.96 16.97 -16.83
C GLY A 873 25.54 17.36 -17.25
N ALA A 874 25.19 17.37 -18.54
CA ALA A 874 23.80 17.48 -18.99
C ALA A 874 23.05 16.14 -18.85
N GLY A 875 22.71 15.75 -17.62
CA GLY A 875 21.91 14.55 -17.33
C GLY A 875 20.50 14.83 -16.77
N GLY A 876 20.24 16.06 -16.29
CA GLY A 876 18.98 16.37 -15.59
C GLY A 876 17.81 16.81 -16.47
N ILE A 877 18.08 17.41 -17.63
CA ILE A 877 17.05 18.09 -18.44
C ILE A 877 16.24 17.11 -19.30
N THR A 878 16.87 16.07 -19.82
CA THR A 878 16.22 15.04 -20.67
C THR A 878 15.23 14.17 -19.88
N GLY A 879 15.53 13.86 -18.62
CA GLY A 879 14.60 13.14 -17.74
C GLY A 879 13.35 13.97 -17.38
N PHE A 880 13.50 15.28 -17.22
CA PHE A 880 12.40 16.20 -16.90
C PHE A 880 11.45 16.42 -18.08
N ALA A 881 11.98 16.62 -19.29
CA ALA A 881 11.16 16.70 -20.51
C ALA A 881 10.39 15.39 -20.76
N TYR A 882 11.02 14.24 -20.53
CA TYR A 882 10.37 12.92 -20.64
C TYR A 882 9.30 12.68 -19.54
N TRP A 883 9.51 13.17 -18.33
CA TRP A 883 8.55 13.11 -17.23
C TRP A 883 7.31 13.99 -17.50
N LEU A 884 7.50 15.23 -17.96
CA LEU A 884 6.42 16.11 -18.44
C LEU A 884 5.66 15.46 -19.60
N TYR A 885 6.36 14.90 -20.59
CA TYR A 885 5.78 14.20 -21.74
C TYR A 885 4.96 12.96 -21.37
N LYS A 886 5.38 12.18 -20.37
CA LYS A 886 4.63 11.00 -19.89
C LYS A 886 3.34 11.37 -19.14
N ARG A 887 3.28 12.55 -18.50
CA ARG A 887 2.09 13.02 -17.78
C ARG A 887 1.18 13.92 -18.62
N SER A 888 1.68 14.59 -19.67
CA SER A 888 0.89 15.35 -20.63
C SER A 888 0.07 14.49 -21.61
N LYS A 889 0.17 13.15 -21.51
CA LYS A 889 -0.82 12.22 -22.10
C LYS A 889 -2.12 12.12 -21.30
N GLY A 890 -2.29 12.90 -20.23
CA GLY A 890 -3.61 13.30 -19.75
C GLY A 890 -4.20 14.35 -20.69
N ASP A 891 -5.45 14.15 -21.10
CA ASP A 891 -6.20 14.98 -22.03
C ASP A 891 -6.03 16.49 -21.76
N PRO A 892 -5.58 17.34 -22.73
CA PRO A 892 -5.25 18.76 -22.52
C PRO A 892 -6.44 19.64 -22.09
N TRP A 893 -7.63 19.08 -21.93
CA TRP A 893 -8.88 19.76 -21.57
C TRP A 893 -9.19 19.77 -20.06
N VAL A 894 -8.29 19.22 -19.24
CA VAL A 894 -8.49 19.13 -17.78
C VAL A 894 -7.79 20.30 -17.07
N ARG A 895 -8.58 21.21 -16.46
CA ARG A 895 -8.06 22.25 -15.57
C ARG A 895 -8.28 21.84 -14.11
N GLN A 896 -7.22 21.89 -13.31
CA GLN A 896 -7.25 21.59 -11.88
C GLN A 896 -7.39 22.91 -11.11
N ILE A 897 -8.36 22.98 -10.18
CA ILE A 897 -8.57 24.12 -9.29
C ILE A 897 -8.40 23.69 -7.83
#